data_AF-A0A0S4M687-F1
#
_entry.id   AF-A0A0S4M687-F1
#
_cell.length_a   1.000
_cell.length_b   1.000
_cell.length_c   1.000
_cell.angle_alpha   90.00
_cell.angle_beta   90.00
_cell.angle_gamma   90.00
#
_symmetry.space_group_name_H-M   'P 1'
#
loop_
_entity.id
_entity.type
_entity.pdbx_description
1 polymer ?
#
loop_
_entity_poly.entity_id
_entity_poly.type
_entity_poly.pdbx_seq_one_letter_code
_entity_poly.pdbx_strand_id
1 'polypeptide(L)'
;MDNLQVHELKCRSDQIACDLYRGLNEGESTSDNNYTANITQSLFDHNDDIGILSAKNSDGYGNVNNVPSLHILFTQQNIGVEDECCLHVKSIDEVCDRRFFQLYATKKGYCLTESFLSSMNKYKMNFIDVVDNALSVLDDSFNFLRDSLSGTVTNLEDEVLSFISRYKLNFRPDCISILQSDFIPSMVKSISEGKVVYCNNDIEVEDSTGCEMKCLDMERFFLYSVSVLESILMIKEEIYYRNFFDKNKIFLLSFPNVSCSDSFIYAASNDGSGTPKVVHPVSLSSRFGVCISFMASYKIDCMVSAFIDECSFVLKNIVSSKYKDVHDYGYPTVRDLKKLRAEILNLIEEEFYKNIFEKSIAGKLNDFLTEIIICNQHDISTEDDPLNRLLLRDKIISYMHGLVYDRLTSDNCIVLGDFRCKLERSKNYLLKVESIGRADKVIACLSNLHPDDSSKISFMRKKFFSNVVEVVMNKFYKILEEKYVFSDGTIIRDVSWSKVAKEIHPIIQEEVRPFVDEELNKISQVLSKSRIVESSGSACGNLDFSGSFRDVTLEEKKQIMSIISNFFDVRLESLFRKSWRSLIKIRSKNCISGYIGGEISELSREGLSNEMASSTLPAQSTLDGNFSSVVVDLTGEAESSSSADLGRTSSSTVRLGKVTNTWGLNLCPDDRNMILLARRRFLSDIRIYVRGVFFYMLERKHILPDSSVLSESPWNLVSSYLLPIALKSVKSIINCQYMELDCILSKCRVVVYADSQLFCNFRRITDYEKNNIRIISKKYLGKELRKCIRLSWLDVLGSARRNLKLGTVELLTSIRLGLNISKSDNVDILNIRNGFLSKIGDIIYDKFYEIINDRHTLKEGGFTNAKGWSEVSSILLPIARKEIKSLVESEHRFIEGVLSRARVIVDYVNDRKITDDEISAVLENIRRWINIELVSLASDIWNSILSSTKGGSFNTNMRNDGVVDLCNDDSELGLYDCIPDEFVKFGNLYIDKDHVRAVEARVESSLGDARDVVTDLINGMHKSDYLVLDFYDLDCMMGDEFRSASGRVLSKFMDELDHFLSDFFVWDDGIRIISDEEKRNLLKYVYVYVSGQHDQIVSSAKLDFFSSVLEKKHVC
;
A
#
# COMPACT_ATOMS: atom_id res chain seq x y z
N MET A 1 -46.71 -3.85 52.77
CA MET A 1 -47.67 -3.59 51.68
C MET A 1 -48.00 -4.93 51.07
N ASP A 2 -49.27 -5.29 51.04
CA ASP A 2 -49.74 -6.65 50.81
C ASP A 2 -49.76 -7.05 49.32
N ASN A 3 -49.40 -8.31 49.06
CA ASN A 3 -49.31 -8.96 47.74
C ASN A 3 -50.62 -9.03 46.94
N LEU A 4 -51.74 -8.53 47.48
CA LEU A 4 -53.03 -8.51 46.77
C LEU A 4 -53.11 -7.37 45.72
N GLN A 5 -52.53 -6.20 46.00
CA GLN A 5 -52.60 -5.04 45.07
C GLN A 5 -51.70 -5.22 43.84
N VAL A 6 -50.59 -5.94 43.98
CA VAL A 6 -49.65 -6.22 42.87
C VAL A 6 -50.25 -7.23 41.89
N HIS A 7 -51.05 -8.20 42.37
CA HIS A 7 -51.71 -9.19 41.51
C HIS A 7 -52.90 -8.57 40.75
N GLU A 8 -53.60 -7.60 41.32
CA GLU A 8 -54.72 -6.90 40.67
C GLU A 8 -54.24 -5.91 39.59
N LEU A 9 -53.09 -5.25 39.81
CA LEU A 9 -52.42 -4.42 38.80
C LEU A 9 -51.88 -5.25 37.61
N LYS A 10 -51.36 -6.45 37.88
CA LYS A 10 -50.84 -7.34 36.83
C LYS A 10 -51.97 -7.93 35.96
N CYS A 11 -53.09 -8.35 36.57
CA CYS A 11 -54.26 -8.80 35.80
C CYS A 11 -54.89 -7.68 34.95
N ARG A 12 -54.87 -6.42 35.41
CA ARG A 12 -55.35 -5.28 34.61
C ARG A 12 -54.43 -4.96 33.43
N SER A 13 -53.11 -5.06 33.62
CA SER A 13 -52.12 -4.84 32.56
C SER A 13 -52.20 -5.91 31.47
N ASP A 14 -52.39 -7.17 31.84
CA ASP A 14 -52.49 -8.29 30.89
C ASP A 14 -53.81 -8.26 30.11
N GLN A 15 -54.91 -7.79 30.73
CA GLN A 15 -56.20 -7.59 30.06
C GLN A 15 -56.13 -6.47 28.99
N ILE A 16 -55.46 -5.36 29.30
CA ILE A 16 -55.25 -4.24 28.36
C ILE A 16 -54.38 -4.66 27.17
N ALA A 17 -53.36 -5.51 27.40
CA ALA A 17 -52.52 -6.04 26.34
C ALA A 17 -53.28 -7.03 25.43
N CYS A 18 -54.17 -7.87 25.97
CA CYS A 18 -55.01 -8.78 25.18
C CYS A 18 -56.05 -8.05 24.33
N ASP A 19 -56.64 -6.96 24.83
CA ASP A 19 -57.64 -6.19 24.09
C ASP A 19 -57.01 -5.35 22.95
N LEU A 20 -55.76 -4.89 23.12
CA LEU A 20 -54.98 -4.25 22.05
C LEU A 20 -54.55 -5.21 20.94
N TYR A 21 -54.27 -6.47 21.25
CA TYR A 21 -53.85 -7.47 20.27
C TYR A 21 -55.01 -7.99 19.40
N ARG A 22 -56.26 -7.87 19.89
CA ARG A 22 -57.46 -8.33 19.16
C ARG A 22 -57.98 -7.32 18.13
N GLY A 23 -57.57 -6.05 18.21
CA GLY A 23 -58.01 -4.98 17.31
C GLY A 23 -57.19 -4.81 16.02
N LEU A 24 -56.06 -5.53 15.87
CA LEU A 24 -55.13 -5.33 14.74
C LEU A 24 -55.23 -6.38 13.61
N ASN A 25 -56.09 -7.39 13.75
CA ASN A 25 -56.35 -8.39 12.71
C ASN A 25 -57.81 -8.30 12.25
N GLU A 26 -58.18 -7.23 11.58
CA GLU A 26 -59.28 -7.22 10.60
C GLU A 26 -59.17 -5.95 9.75
N GLY A 27 -59.03 -6.14 8.44
CA GLY A 27 -58.73 -5.10 7.48
C GLY A 27 -59.95 -4.35 6.95
N GLU A 28 -59.61 -3.37 6.11
CA GLU A 28 -60.46 -2.59 5.19
C GLU A 28 -61.05 -1.26 5.66
N SER A 29 -60.44 -0.20 5.11
CA SER A 29 -61.02 1.05 4.59
C SER A 29 -62.27 1.63 5.24
N THR A 30 -62.14 2.81 5.87
CA THR A 30 -62.55 4.12 5.31
C THR A 30 -62.33 5.22 6.35
N SER A 31 -62.27 6.46 5.86
CA SER A 31 -62.00 7.72 6.58
C SER A 31 -62.86 7.97 7.82
N ASP A 32 -62.26 8.46 8.91
CA ASP A 32 -62.67 9.73 9.53
C ASP A 32 -61.75 10.15 10.71
N ASN A 33 -61.46 11.45 10.76
CA ASN A 33 -60.73 12.15 11.82
C ASN A 33 -61.68 12.51 12.97
N ASN A 34 -61.44 12.00 14.18
CA ASN A 34 -61.65 12.65 15.50
C ASN A 34 -61.74 11.60 16.62
N TYR A 35 -60.62 11.23 17.27
CA TYR A 35 -60.68 10.51 18.55
C TYR A 35 -59.40 10.61 19.40
N THR A 36 -58.76 11.78 19.47
CA THR A 36 -57.51 11.98 20.24
C THR A 36 -57.54 13.27 21.06
N ALA A 37 -58.57 13.44 21.90
CA ALA A 37 -58.67 14.63 22.78
C ALA A 37 -59.08 14.34 24.23
N ASN A 38 -59.30 13.09 24.66
CA ASN A 38 -59.93 12.82 25.98
C ASN A 38 -59.18 11.87 26.93
N ILE A 39 -57.89 11.56 26.72
CA ILE A 39 -57.15 10.66 27.63
C ILE A 39 -56.04 11.37 28.44
N THR A 40 -55.71 12.62 28.15
CA THR A 40 -54.57 13.32 28.79
C THR A 40 -54.90 14.09 30.07
N GLN A 41 -56.15 14.09 30.55
CA GLN A 41 -56.61 14.94 31.67
C GLN A 41 -56.88 14.18 33.00
N SER A 42 -56.22 13.03 33.25
CA SER A 42 -56.53 12.19 34.42
C SER A 42 -55.33 11.75 35.28
N LEU A 43 -54.10 12.21 35.01
CA LEU A 43 -52.89 11.63 35.63
C LEU A 43 -51.97 12.63 36.35
N PHE A 44 -52.41 13.86 36.60
CA PHE A 44 -51.55 14.92 37.19
C PHE A 44 -52.06 15.56 38.49
N ASP A 45 -52.82 14.85 39.31
CA ASP A 45 -53.13 15.31 40.67
C ASP A 45 -52.81 14.22 41.69
N HIS A 46 -51.61 14.25 42.29
CA HIS A 46 -51.30 13.88 43.69
C HIS A 46 -49.79 13.71 43.92
N ASN A 47 -49.15 14.72 44.52
CA ASN A 47 -48.42 14.60 45.79
C ASN A 47 -47.53 15.84 46.02
N ASP A 48 -48.06 16.75 46.83
CA ASP A 48 -47.30 17.69 47.64
C ASP A 48 -46.68 16.97 48.86
N ASP A 49 -45.73 17.68 49.49
CA ASP A 49 -45.03 17.42 50.76
C ASP A 49 -43.72 16.60 50.71
N ILE A 50 -42.59 17.32 50.68
CA ILE A 50 -41.60 17.40 51.78
C ILE A 50 -40.65 18.59 51.45
N GLY A 51 -40.67 19.62 52.31
CA GLY A 51 -39.84 20.82 52.17
C GLY A 51 -38.45 20.67 52.79
N ILE A 52 -37.49 21.46 52.29
CA ILE A 52 -36.39 22.09 53.05
C ILE A 52 -35.77 23.23 52.21
N LEU A 53 -35.79 24.43 52.81
CA LEU A 53 -34.93 25.62 52.68
C LEU A 53 -34.57 26.19 51.28
N SER A 54 -35.40 27.16 50.87
CA SER A 54 -35.11 28.19 49.87
C SER A 54 -34.08 29.22 50.37
N ALA A 55 -32.99 29.41 49.62
CA ALA A 55 -32.24 30.65 49.58
C ALA A 55 -32.57 31.36 48.25
N LYS A 56 -32.85 32.66 48.36
CA LYS A 56 -33.36 33.53 47.28
C LYS A 56 -32.36 33.67 46.13
N ASN A 57 -32.80 33.36 44.91
CA ASN A 57 -32.16 33.80 43.67
C ASN A 57 -32.37 35.32 43.50
N SER A 58 -31.28 36.05 43.27
CA SER A 58 -31.33 37.38 42.68
C SER A 58 -31.31 37.23 41.16
N ASP A 59 -32.40 37.63 40.52
CA ASP A 59 -32.52 37.70 39.06
C ASP A 59 -31.50 38.65 38.46
N GLY A 60 -30.82 38.20 37.40
CA GLY A 60 -30.16 39.11 36.45
C GLY A 60 -28.76 38.72 35.97
N TYR A 61 -28.54 37.50 35.48
CA TYR A 61 -27.44 37.23 34.54
C TYR A 61 -27.85 36.21 33.48
N GLY A 62 -27.49 36.47 32.23
CA GLY A 62 -27.89 35.72 31.05
C GLY A 62 -27.45 34.26 31.07
N ASN A 63 -28.27 33.43 30.43
CA ASN A 63 -28.14 31.98 30.35
C ASN A 63 -26.81 31.57 29.66
N VAL A 64 -25.80 31.22 30.46
CA VAL A 64 -24.54 30.67 29.98
C VAL A 64 -24.72 29.18 29.71
N ASN A 65 -24.48 28.76 28.47
CA ASN A 65 -24.56 27.37 28.03
C ASN A 65 -23.45 26.51 28.68
N ASN A 66 -23.75 25.90 29.83
CA ASN A 66 -22.92 24.84 30.38
C ASN A 66 -23.10 23.56 29.55
N VAL A 67 -21.99 22.89 29.23
CA VAL A 67 -21.97 21.59 28.55
C VAL A 67 -22.74 20.59 29.42
N PRO A 68 -23.76 19.89 28.89
CA PRO A 68 -24.43 18.83 29.63
C PRO A 68 -23.42 17.74 29.96
N SER A 69 -23.18 17.46 31.24
CA SER A 69 -22.53 16.22 31.64
C SER A 69 -23.37 15.02 31.16
N LEU A 70 -22.78 13.83 31.00
CA LEU A 70 -23.53 12.59 30.73
C LEU A 70 -24.72 12.42 31.68
N HIS A 71 -24.57 12.92 32.91
CA HIS A 71 -25.63 13.02 33.90
C HIS A 71 -26.87 13.75 33.35
N ILE A 72 -26.72 14.96 32.80
CA ILE A 72 -27.85 15.75 32.25
C ILE A 72 -28.48 15.04 31.06
N LEU A 73 -27.66 14.48 30.17
CA LEU A 73 -28.12 13.71 29.00
C LEU A 73 -28.94 12.48 29.41
N PHE A 74 -28.48 11.71 30.40
CA PHE A 74 -29.20 10.52 30.85
C PHE A 74 -30.47 10.84 31.64
N THR A 75 -30.50 11.93 32.41
CA THR A 75 -31.73 12.40 33.08
C THR A 75 -32.76 13.02 32.14
N GLN A 76 -32.37 13.46 30.94
CA GLN A 76 -33.29 14.09 29.98
C GLN A 76 -33.94 13.11 29.02
N GLN A 77 -33.33 11.94 28.79
CA GLN A 77 -33.76 11.04 27.71
C GLN A 77 -34.75 9.95 28.11
N ASN A 78 -35.21 9.84 29.38
CA ASN A 78 -36.18 8.80 29.80
C ASN A 78 -35.78 7.35 29.42
N ILE A 79 -34.52 7.14 29.04
CA ILE A 79 -33.92 5.82 28.91
C ILE A 79 -33.93 5.31 30.35
N GLY A 80 -34.55 4.16 30.66
CA GLY A 80 -34.69 3.53 31.99
C GLY A 80 -33.36 3.23 32.72
N VAL A 81 -32.58 4.28 32.86
CA VAL A 81 -31.24 4.53 33.38
C VAL A 81 -31.34 5.63 34.44
N GLU A 82 -32.49 6.33 34.48
CA GLU A 82 -32.80 7.55 35.25
C GLU A 82 -32.54 7.47 36.76
N ASP A 83 -32.44 6.27 37.34
CA ASP A 83 -32.14 6.12 38.77
C ASP A 83 -30.77 5.48 39.09
N GLU A 84 -29.98 5.04 38.08
CA GLU A 84 -28.80 4.20 38.35
C GLU A 84 -27.47 4.67 37.74
N CYS A 85 -27.48 5.48 36.67
CA CYS A 85 -26.25 6.11 36.15
C CYS A 85 -25.99 7.52 36.71
N CYS A 86 -26.95 8.10 37.44
CA CYS A 86 -26.70 9.23 38.33
C CYS A 86 -25.86 8.73 39.51
N LEU A 87 -24.58 8.50 39.23
CA LEU A 87 -23.60 8.13 40.24
C LEU A 87 -23.46 9.32 41.19
N HIS A 88 -24.24 9.29 42.27
CA HIS A 88 -23.96 10.10 43.44
C HIS A 88 -22.75 9.48 44.13
N VAL A 89 -21.58 9.57 43.48
CA VAL A 89 -20.30 9.19 44.08
C VAL A 89 -20.12 10.07 45.30
N LYS A 90 -20.34 9.51 46.49
CA LYS A 90 -20.23 10.29 47.73
C LYS A 90 -18.78 10.54 48.09
N SER A 91 -17.88 9.65 47.68
CA SER A 91 -16.45 9.73 47.97
C SER A 91 -15.62 9.00 46.93
N ILE A 92 -14.36 9.42 46.77
CA ILE A 92 -13.42 8.75 45.88
C ILE A 92 -13.09 7.32 46.35
N ASP A 93 -13.14 7.07 47.67
CA ASP A 93 -12.88 5.76 48.27
C ASP A 93 -13.89 4.71 47.79
N GLU A 94 -15.15 5.11 47.60
CA GLU A 94 -16.20 4.24 47.06
C GLU A 94 -15.88 3.80 45.62
N VAL A 95 -15.40 4.72 44.77
CA VAL A 95 -15.03 4.41 43.38
C VAL A 95 -13.72 3.64 43.30
N CYS A 96 -12.79 3.86 44.23
CA CYS A 96 -11.53 3.14 44.32
C CYS A 96 -11.71 1.67 44.77
N ASP A 97 -12.87 1.28 45.31
CA ASP A 97 -13.16 -0.12 45.65
C ASP A 97 -12.99 -1.02 44.40
N ARG A 98 -12.23 -2.12 44.56
CA ARG A 98 -12.05 -3.14 43.51
C ARG A 98 -13.36 -3.81 43.12
N ARG A 99 -14.36 -3.80 44.00
CA ARG A 99 -15.69 -4.38 43.75
C ARG A 99 -16.63 -3.43 43.02
N PHE A 100 -16.25 -2.18 42.79
CA PHE A 100 -17.14 -1.16 42.21
C PHE A 100 -17.80 -1.60 40.89
N PHE A 101 -17.02 -2.06 39.90
CA PHE A 101 -17.59 -2.55 38.63
C PHE A 101 -18.37 -3.86 38.80
N GLN A 102 -18.00 -4.69 39.77
CA GLN A 102 -18.71 -5.92 40.08
C GLN A 102 -20.08 -5.64 40.68
N LEU A 103 -20.22 -4.62 41.53
CA LEU A 103 -21.50 -4.20 42.10
C LEU A 103 -22.47 -3.75 41.00
N TYR A 104 -21.99 -2.97 40.03
CA TYR A 104 -22.79 -2.61 38.86
C TYR A 104 -23.23 -3.84 38.07
N ALA A 105 -22.29 -4.74 37.74
CA ALA A 105 -22.59 -5.95 36.99
C ALA A 105 -23.65 -6.80 37.70
N THR A 106 -23.47 -7.05 39.00
CA THR A 106 -24.40 -7.83 39.82
C THR A 106 -25.80 -7.21 39.84
N LYS A 107 -25.88 -5.87 39.90
CA LYS A 107 -27.15 -5.13 39.78
C LYS A 107 -27.84 -5.34 38.43
N LYS A 108 -27.07 -5.54 37.36
CA LYS A 108 -27.57 -5.84 36.00
C LYS A 108 -27.77 -7.35 35.75
N GLY A 109 -27.66 -8.19 36.78
CA GLY A 109 -27.97 -9.62 36.68
C GLY A 109 -26.85 -10.49 36.11
N TYR A 110 -25.60 -9.99 36.11
CA TYR A 110 -24.43 -10.78 35.72
C TYR A 110 -23.21 -10.53 36.62
N CYS A 111 -22.25 -11.43 36.61
CA CYS A 111 -20.99 -11.29 37.33
C CYS A 111 -19.82 -11.23 36.36
N LEU A 112 -18.88 -10.32 36.60
CA LEU A 112 -17.65 -10.25 35.81
C LEU A 112 -16.73 -11.37 36.26
N THR A 113 -16.07 -12.04 35.31
CA THR A 113 -14.99 -12.97 35.65
C THR A 113 -13.82 -12.22 36.31
N GLU A 114 -13.08 -12.88 37.20
CA GLU A 114 -11.97 -12.25 37.95
C GLU A 114 -10.93 -11.60 37.02
N SER A 115 -10.62 -12.25 35.90
CA SER A 115 -9.69 -11.71 34.90
C SER A 115 -10.23 -10.45 34.22
N PHE A 116 -11.52 -10.42 33.90
CA PHE A 116 -12.18 -9.26 33.31
C PHE A 116 -12.25 -8.10 34.31
N LEU A 117 -12.71 -8.37 35.54
CA LEU A 117 -12.78 -7.38 36.62
C LEU A 117 -11.40 -6.79 36.96
N SER A 118 -10.36 -7.64 37.04
CA SER A 118 -8.99 -7.19 37.27
C SER A 118 -8.49 -6.28 36.15
N SER A 119 -8.86 -6.54 34.90
CA SER A 119 -8.45 -5.71 33.76
C SER A 119 -9.12 -4.33 33.81
N MET A 120 -10.43 -4.29 34.09
CA MET A 120 -11.18 -3.03 34.21
C MET A 120 -10.69 -2.19 35.40
N ASN A 121 -10.42 -2.81 36.55
CA ASN A 121 -9.86 -2.11 37.70
C ASN A 121 -8.44 -1.60 37.43
N LYS A 122 -7.62 -2.33 36.66
CA LYS A 122 -6.30 -1.86 36.26
C LYS A 122 -6.40 -0.57 35.42
N TYR A 123 -7.31 -0.51 34.45
CA TYR A 123 -7.50 0.72 33.66
C TYR A 123 -7.96 1.89 34.53
N LYS A 124 -8.88 1.64 35.47
CA LYS A 124 -9.33 2.63 36.46
C LYS A 124 -8.17 3.20 37.28
N MET A 125 -7.35 2.33 37.87
CA MET A 125 -6.21 2.77 38.70
C MET A 125 -5.15 3.51 37.87
N ASN A 126 -4.81 2.99 36.70
CA ASN A 126 -3.87 3.65 35.81
C ASN A 126 -4.35 5.05 35.38
N PHE A 127 -5.66 5.23 35.17
CA PHE A 127 -6.22 6.54 34.83
C PHE A 127 -6.15 7.51 36.01
N ILE A 128 -6.45 7.03 37.23
CA ILE A 128 -6.25 7.81 38.46
C ILE A 128 -4.80 8.30 38.57
N ASP A 129 -3.82 7.41 38.34
CA ASP A 129 -2.40 7.78 38.40
C ASP A 129 -2.04 8.85 37.35
N VAL A 130 -2.61 8.78 36.15
CA VAL A 130 -2.41 9.81 35.10
C VAL A 130 -2.97 11.16 35.55
N VAL A 131 -4.19 11.17 36.10
CA VAL A 131 -4.82 12.39 36.61
C VAL A 131 -4.02 12.97 37.77
N ASP A 132 -3.59 12.14 38.72
CA ASP A 132 -2.77 12.56 39.86
C ASP A 132 -1.41 13.12 39.41
N ASN A 133 -0.77 12.50 38.42
CA ASN A 133 0.47 13.02 37.84
C ASN A 133 0.24 14.38 37.16
N ALA A 134 -0.83 14.53 36.38
CA ALA A 134 -1.16 15.80 35.73
C ALA A 134 -1.46 16.91 36.75
N LEU A 135 -2.15 16.58 37.84
CA LEU A 135 -2.40 17.48 38.98
C LEU A 135 -1.14 17.74 39.83
N SER A 136 -0.12 16.87 39.80
CA SER A 136 1.14 17.13 40.50
C SER A 136 2.03 18.13 39.75
N VAL A 137 2.03 18.09 38.42
CA VAL A 137 2.75 19.06 37.57
C VAL A 137 2.20 20.48 37.77
N LEU A 138 0.94 20.58 38.16
CA LEU A 138 0.32 21.83 38.55
C LEU A 138 0.92 22.47 39.78
N ASP A 139 1.15 21.68 40.83
CA ASP A 139 1.72 22.18 42.09
C ASP A 139 3.05 22.90 41.80
N ASP A 140 3.86 22.36 40.88
CA ASP A 140 5.11 22.97 40.42
C ASP A 140 4.89 24.25 39.60
N SER A 141 3.79 24.31 38.85
CA SER A 141 3.45 25.45 38.01
C SER A 141 2.99 26.66 38.83
N PHE A 142 2.55 26.46 40.07
CA PHE A 142 2.16 27.55 40.99
C PHE A 142 3.32 28.19 41.77
N ASN A 143 4.57 27.78 41.50
CA ASN A 143 5.74 28.37 42.16
C ASN A 143 5.86 29.89 41.95
N PHE A 144 5.30 30.44 40.85
CA PHE A 144 5.28 31.89 40.61
C PHE A 144 4.55 32.66 41.71
N LEU A 145 3.55 32.08 42.38
CA LEU A 145 2.85 32.73 43.50
C LEU A 145 3.80 33.03 44.66
N ARG A 146 4.81 32.18 44.86
CA ARG A 146 5.83 32.39 45.89
C ARG A 146 6.74 33.55 45.53
N ASP A 147 7.07 33.69 44.25
CA ASP A 147 8.01 34.70 43.76
C ASP A 147 7.34 36.08 43.60
N SER A 148 6.04 36.11 43.28
CA SER A 148 5.25 37.34 43.06
C SER A 148 4.82 38.06 44.35
N LEU A 149 5.04 37.48 45.54
CA LEU A 149 4.78 38.11 46.84
C LEU A 149 5.58 39.41 47.10
N SER A 150 6.54 39.74 46.22
CA SER A 150 7.36 40.95 46.29
C SER A 150 6.87 42.13 45.41
N GLY A 151 5.86 41.92 44.55
CA GLY A 151 5.36 42.90 43.58
C GLY A 151 4.11 43.68 44.01
N THR A 152 3.73 44.70 43.22
CA THR A 152 2.50 45.50 43.43
C THR A 152 1.23 44.64 43.32
N VAL A 153 0.41 44.67 44.38
CA VAL A 153 -0.75 43.77 44.63
C VAL A 153 -1.83 43.79 43.53
N THR A 154 -2.00 44.88 42.81
CA THR A 154 -3.14 45.08 41.89
C THR A 154 -3.08 44.25 40.60
N ASN A 155 -1.90 43.80 40.16
CA ASN A 155 -1.81 42.96 38.94
C ASN A 155 -1.86 41.44 39.26
N LEU A 156 -1.72 41.08 40.53
CA LEU A 156 -1.57 39.68 40.94
C LEU A 156 -2.91 38.94 40.93
N GLU A 157 -4.01 39.60 41.27
CA GLU A 157 -5.36 39.01 41.25
C GLU A 157 -5.74 38.54 39.85
N ASP A 158 -5.60 39.41 38.85
CA ASP A 158 -5.90 39.10 37.45
C ASP A 158 -4.98 38.00 36.90
N GLU A 159 -3.71 37.98 37.30
CA GLU A 159 -2.74 36.97 36.88
C GLU A 159 -3.07 35.59 37.49
N VAL A 160 -3.42 35.53 38.78
CA VAL A 160 -3.87 34.29 39.44
C VAL A 160 -5.16 33.77 38.81
N LEU A 161 -6.15 34.65 38.59
CA LEU A 161 -7.42 34.26 37.99
C LEU A 161 -7.26 33.83 36.53
N SER A 162 -6.44 34.54 35.75
CA SER A 162 -6.10 34.16 34.37
C SER A 162 -5.38 32.82 34.32
N PHE A 163 -4.43 32.58 35.23
CA PHE A 163 -3.69 31.33 35.31
C PHE A 163 -4.62 30.16 35.65
N ILE A 164 -5.45 30.30 36.70
CA ILE A 164 -6.42 29.26 37.09
C ILE A 164 -7.41 28.99 35.94
N SER A 165 -7.91 30.03 35.28
CA SER A 165 -8.87 29.89 34.18
C SER A 165 -8.23 29.19 32.98
N ARG A 166 -7.06 29.64 32.54
CA ARG A 166 -6.31 29.02 31.43
C ARG A 166 -5.99 27.56 31.74
N TYR A 167 -5.61 27.26 32.99
CA TYR A 167 -5.28 25.91 33.36
C TYR A 167 -6.51 25.00 33.41
N LYS A 168 -7.61 25.43 34.04
CA LYS A 168 -8.89 24.70 34.02
C LYS A 168 -9.36 24.41 32.59
N LEU A 169 -9.22 25.41 31.70
CA LEU A 169 -9.58 25.29 30.30
C LEU A 169 -8.74 24.25 29.54
N ASN A 170 -7.49 24.00 29.94
CA ASN A 170 -6.59 23.06 29.26
C ASN A 170 -6.55 21.67 29.91
N PHE A 171 -6.57 21.60 31.24
CA PHE A 171 -6.42 20.36 32.01
C PHE A 171 -7.44 19.29 31.65
N ARG A 172 -8.72 19.69 31.62
CA ARG A 172 -9.82 18.77 31.36
C ARG A 172 -9.76 18.23 29.93
N PRO A 173 -9.62 19.06 28.87
CA PRO A 173 -9.39 18.56 27.52
C PRO A 173 -8.18 17.63 27.39
N ASP A 174 -7.07 17.91 28.08
CA ASP A 174 -5.87 17.07 28.04
C ASP A 174 -6.15 15.69 28.67
N CYS A 175 -6.75 15.65 29.86
CA CYS A 175 -7.13 14.39 30.51
C CYS A 175 -8.19 13.61 29.71
N ILE A 176 -9.15 14.31 29.09
CA ILE A 176 -10.16 13.72 28.20
C ILE A 176 -9.50 13.14 26.95
N SER A 177 -8.52 13.85 26.37
CA SER A 177 -7.76 13.36 25.22
C SER A 177 -7.04 12.06 25.56
N ILE A 178 -6.37 12.01 26.71
CA ILE A 178 -5.69 10.80 27.20
C ILE A 178 -6.70 9.67 27.48
N LEU A 179 -7.83 9.98 28.12
CA LEU A 179 -8.91 9.00 28.35
C LEU A 179 -9.39 8.39 27.04
N GLN A 180 -9.59 9.21 25.99
CA GLN A 180 -10.03 8.74 24.67
C GLN A 180 -8.97 7.98 23.89
N SER A 181 -7.70 8.37 23.97
CA SER A 181 -6.63 7.75 23.17
C SER A 181 -6.07 6.48 23.80
N ASP A 182 -5.90 6.45 25.12
CA ASP A 182 -5.06 5.45 25.79
C ASP A 182 -5.92 4.41 26.54
N PHE A 183 -7.03 4.85 27.12
CA PHE A 183 -7.86 4.04 28.01
C PHE A 183 -9.10 3.47 27.33
N ILE A 184 -9.89 4.30 26.65
CA ILE A 184 -11.13 3.86 25.98
C ILE A 184 -10.88 2.68 25.01
N PRO A 185 -9.86 2.69 24.12
CA PRO A 185 -9.61 1.55 23.23
C PRO A 185 -9.28 0.26 23.98
N SER A 186 -8.52 0.37 25.07
CA SER A 186 -8.15 -0.76 25.94
C SER A 186 -9.37 -1.32 26.68
N MET A 187 -10.24 -0.44 27.17
CA MET A 187 -11.50 -0.80 27.82
C MET A 187 -12.46 -1.46 26.83
N VAL A 188 -12.68 -0.87 25.65
CA VAL A 188 -13.54 -1.43 24.59
C VAL A 188 -13.09 -2.84 24.25
N LYS A 189 -11.78 -3.04 24.06
CA LYS A 189 -11.21 -4.37 23.82
C LYS A 189 -11.52 -5.34 24.97
N SER A 190 -11.17 -4.98 26.21
CA SER A 190 -11.41 -5.86 27.37
C SER A 190 -12.88 -6.17 27.63
N ILE A 191 -13.78 -5.23 27.35
CA ILE A 191 -15.23 -5.45 27.45
C ILE A 191 -15.71 -6.39 26.34
N SER A 192 -15.19 -6.23 25.11
CA SER A 192 -15.58 -7.07 23.98
C SER A 192 -15.10 -8.52 24.10
N GLU A 193 -13.96 -8.75 24.74
CA GLU A 193 -13.35 -10.07 25.00
C GLU A 193 -13.74 -10.64 26.37
N GLY A 194 -14.40 -9.82 27.20
CA GLY A 194 -14.74 -10.12 28.58
C GLY A 194 -15.82 -11.19 28.68
N LYS A 195 -15.58 -12.18 29.55
CA LYS A 195 -16.57 -13.20 29.90
C LYS A 195 -17.33 -12.82 31.16
N VAL A 196 -18.63 -13.11 31.17
CA VAL A 196 -19.54 -12.88 32.29
C VAL A 196 -20.30 -14.16 32.66
N VAL A 197 -20.80 -14.22 33.88
CA VAL A 197 -21.67 -15.30 34.37
C VAL A 197 -23.02 -14.68 34.70
N TYR A 198 -24.07 -15.05 33.96
CA TYR A 198 -25.42 -14.51 34.19
C TYR A 198 -26.10 -15.21 35.37
N CYS A 199 -26.68 -14.44 36.29
CA CYS A 199 -27.18 -14.95 37.59
C CYS A 199 -28.56 -15.64 37.51
N ASN A 200 -29.21 -15.67 36.35
CA ASN A 200 -30.64 -15.99 36.21
C ASN A 200 -30.96 -17.45 35.86
N ASN A 201 -29.99 -18.36 35.91
CA ASN A 201 -30.27 -19.78 35.71
C ASN A 201 -30.07 -20.51 37.03
N ASP A 202 -31.17 -20.91 37.68
CA ASP A 202 -31.21 -21.85 38.83
C ASP A 202 -30.64 -23.25 38.48
N ILE A 203 -29.94 -23.37 37.36
CA ILE A 203 -29.26 -24.58 36.93
C ILE A 203 -27.82 -24.43 37.39
N GLU A 204 -27.50 -25.06 38.53
CA GLU A 204 -26.14 -25.33 38.97
C GLU A 204 -25.43 -26.18 37.89
N VAL A 205 -24.93 -25.56 36.83
CA VAL A 205 -24.10 -26.22 35.82
C VAL A 205 -22.65 -26.07 36.26
N GLU A 206 -22.05 -27.18 36.70
CA GLU A 206 -20.66 -27.29 37.16
C GLU A 206 -19.60 -26.92 36.10
N ASP A 207 -19.99 -26.66 34.84
CA ASP A 207 -19.11 -26.24 33.75
C ASP A 207 -19.46 -24.82 33.24
N SER A 208 -19.46 -23.81 34.12
CA SER A 208 -19.68 -22.41 33.72
C SER A 208 -18.45 -21.82 33.01
N THR A 209 -18.14 -22.32 31.82
CA THR A 209 -17.24 -21.63 30.87
C THR A 209 -17.91 -20.32 30.49
N GLY A 210 -17.54 -19.22 31.17
CA GLY A 210 -18.25 -17.93 31.10
C GLY A 210 -18.74 -17.52 29.71
N CYS A 211 -19.91 -16.90 29.66
CA CYS A 211 -20.58 -16.47 28.44
C CYS A 211 -20.04 -15.14 27.96
N GLU A 212 -20.13 -14.90 26.65
CA GLU A 212 -19.95 -13.56 26.10
C GLU A 212 -21.08 -12.65 26.56
N MET A 213 -20.74 -11.41 26.89
CA MET A 213 -21.72 -10.40 27.29
C MET A 213 -22.60 -10.00 26.10
N LYS A 214 -23.90 -9.80 26.30
CA LYS A 214 -24.80 -9.31 25.23
C LYS A 214 -24.39 -7.92 24.78
N CYS A 215 -24.69 -7.55 23.54
CA CYS A 215 -24.23 -6.28 22.98
C CYS A 215 -24.80 -5.07 23.74
N LEU A 216 -26.08 -5.08 24.06
CA LEU A 216 -26.69 -4.07 24.95
C LEU A 216 -26.00 -3.97 26.32
N ASP A 217 -25.59 -5.11 26.91
CA ASP A 217 -24.89 -5.13 28.20
C ASP A 217 -23.47 -4.56 28.07
N MET A 218 -22.77 -4.85 26.96
CA MET A 218 -21.46 -4.24 26.61
C MET A 218 -21.56 -2.73 26.50
N GLU A 219 -22.57 -2.23 25.79
CA GLU A 219 -22.81 -0.81 25.59
C GLU A 219 -23.04 -0.09 26.92
N ARG A 220 -23.96 -0.62 27.75
CA ARG A 220 -24.29 -0.05 29.05
C ARG A 220 -23.11 -0.08 30.03
N PHE A 221 -22.39 -1.20 30.09
CA PHE A 221 -21.22 -1.35 30.94
C PHE A 221 -20.08 -0.41 30.51
N PHE A 222 -19.89 -0.23 29.20
CA PHE A 222 -18.91 0.71 28.65
C PHE A 222 -19.25 2.15 29.03
N LEU A 223 -20.49 2.60 28.75
CA LEU A 223 -20.92 3.96 29.07
C LEU A 223 -20.82 4.25 30.57
N TYR A 224 -21.25 3.31 31.41
CA TYR A 224 -21.09 3.39 32.86
C TYR A 224 -19.61 3.54 33.25
N SER A 225 -18.74 2.68 32.71
CA SER A 225 -17.33 2.68 33.05
C SER A 225 -16.63 3.99 32.67
N VAL A 226 -16.91 4.57 31.50
CA VAL A 226 -16.33 5.86 31.10
C VAL A 226 -16.90 7.00 31.92
N SER A 227 -18.20 6.97 32.25
CA SER A 227 -18.84 7.99 33.12
C SER A 227 -18.20 8.02 34.50
N VAL A 228 -17.80 6.85 35.03
CA VAL A 228 -17.07 6.74 36.30
C VAL A 228 -15.70 7.39 36.20
N LEU A 229 -14.96 7.17 35.11
CA LEU A 229 -13.65 7.80 34.91
C LEU A 229 -13.76 9.31 34.74
N GLU A 230 -14.77 9.80 34.00
CA GLU A 230 -15.08 11.23 33.95
C GLU A 230 -15.39 11.79 35.35
N SER A 231 -16.17 11.07 36.16
CA SER A 231 -16.51 11.48 37.53
C SER A 231 -15.28 11.52 38.45
N ILE A 232 -14.37 10.55 38.33
CA ILE A 232 -13.09 10.54 39.06
C ILE A 232 -12.28 11.79 38.72
N LEU A 233 -12.19 12.15 37.43
CA LEU A 233 -11.49 13.35 36.98
C LEU A 233 -12.09 14.59 37.65
N MET A 234 -13.41 14.74 37.62
CA MET A 234 -14.11 15.87 38.25
C MET A 234 -13.87 15.93 39.76
N ILE A 235 -13.96 14.81 40.47
CA ILE A 235 -13.75 14.73 41.93
C ILE A 235 -12.30 15.05 42.29
N LYS A 236 -11.33 14.50 41.57
CA LYS A 236 -9.89 14.76 41.78
C LYS A 236 -9.55 16.22 41.53
N GLU A 237 -10.10 16.78 40.46
CA GLU A 237 -9.97 18.20 40.15
C GLU A 237 -10.55 19.06 41.29
N GLU A 238 -11.75 18.75 41.76
CA GLU A 238 -12.39 19.47 42.88
C GLU A 238 -11.58 19.37 44.18
N ILE A 239 -11.11 18.17 44.54
CA ILE A 239 -10.26 17.95 45.72
C ILE A 239 -8.95 18.73 45.60
N TYR A 240 -8.32 18.70 44.42
CA TYR A 240 -7.09 19.44 44.16
C TYR A 240 -7.29 20.94 44.37
N TYR A 241 -8.32 21.53 43.74
CA TYR A 241 -8.59 22.95 43.89
C TYR A 241 -8.94 23.29 45.34
N ARG A 242 -9.76 22.50 46.03
CA ARG A 242 -10.08 22.72 47.44
C ARG A 242 -8.81 22.75 48.31
N ASN A 243 -7.93 21.76 48.12
CA ASN A 243 -6.64 21.70 48.83
C ASN A 243 -5.73 22.88 48.47
N PHE A 244 -5.70 23.29 47.21
CA PHE A 244 -4.95 24.46 46.75
C PHE A 244 -5.46 25.75 47.42
N PHE A 245 -6.78 25.95 47.44
CA PHE A 245 -7.41 27.09 48.10
C PHE A 245 -7.18 27.09 49.62
N ASP A 246 -7.28 25.92 50.27
CA ASP A 246 -7.04 25.79 51.71
C ASP A 246 -5.57 26.07 52.07
N LYS A 247 -4.61 25.51 51.30
CA LYS A 247 -3.17 25.78 51.47
C LYS A 247 -2.84 27.26 51.29
N ASN A 248 -3.51 27.94 50.37
CA ASN A 248 -3.25 29.34 50.03
C ASN A 248 -4.28 30.30 50.64
N LYS A 249 -5.11 29.85 51.59
CA LYS A 249 -6.26 30.61 52.11
C LYS A 249 -5.88 31.98 52.64
N ILE A 250 -4.78 32.07 53.39
CA ILE A 250 -4.32 33.35 53.96
C ILE A 250 -3.95 34.34 52.86
N PHE A 251 -3.31 33.86 51.79
CA PHE A 251 -2.93 34.68 50.65
C PHE A 251 -4.16 35.08 49.82
N LEU A 252 -5.06 34.15 49.54
CA LEU A 252 -6.24 34.39 48.71
C LEU A 252 -7.30 35.26 49.39
N LEU A 253 -7.39 35.22 50.73
CA LEU A 253 -8.24 36.14 51.51
C LEU A 253 -7.82 37.61 51.42
N SER A 254 -6.62 37.90 50.90
CA SER A 254 -6.21 39.29 50.64
C SER A 254 -6.89 39.91 49.42
N PHE A 255 -7.55 39.11 48.58
CA PHE A 255 -8.34 39.56 47.43
C PHE A 255 -9.83 39.63 47.79
N PRO A 256 -10.41 40.83 47.97
CA PRO A 256 -11.78 41.00 48.47
C PRO A 256 -12.87 40.47 47.51
N ASN A 257 -12.53 40.17 46.25
CA ASN A 257 -13.49 39.76 45.22
C ASN A 257 -13.46 38.26 44.86
N VAL A 258 -12.52 37.49 45.41
CA VAL A 258 -12.37 36.05 45.07
C VAL A 258 -13.24 35.20 45.99
N SER A 259 -14.54 35.10 45.67
CA SER A 259 -15.42 34.10 46.31
C SER A 259 -15.05 32.71 45.82
N CYS A 260 -14.31 31.95 46.65
CA CYS A 260 -13.87 30.58 46.35
C CYS A 260 -15.03 29.56 46.32
N SER A 261 -16.25 29.98 46.63
CA SER A 261 -17.41 29.09 46.80
C SER A 261 -17.92 28.48 45.50
N ASP A 262 -17.69 29.12 44.35
CA ASP A 262 -18.20 28.69 43.04
C ASP A 262 -17.13 28.77 41.96
N SER A 263 -16.13 27.90 42.07
CA SER A 263 -14.97 27.87 41.16
C SER A 263 -15.33 27.56 39.69
N PHE A 264 -16.59 27.17 39.40
CA PHE A 264 -17.09 26.89 38.05
C PHE A 264 -17.78 28.10 37.39
N ILE A 265 -18.25 29.08 38.15
CA ILE A 265 -19.01 30.22 37.59
C ILE A 265 -18.06 31.24 36.91
N TYR A 266 -16.84 31.41 37.44
CA TYR A 266 -15.89 32.42 36.95
C TYR A 266 -15.25 32.11 35.59
N ALA A 267 -15.19 30.84 35.18
CA ALA A 267 -14.54 30.45 33.93
C ALA A 267 -15.32 30.90 32.68
N ALA A 268 -16.59 31.27 32.82
CA ALA A 268 -17.47 31.55 31.69
C ALA A 268 -17.59 33.04 31.32
N SER A 269 -17.16 33.98 32.17
CA SER A 269 -17.52 35.41 32.01
C SER A 269 -16.48 36.27 31.30
N ASN A 270 -15.19 35.91 31.28
CA ASN A 270 -14.13 36.88 30.96
C ASN A 270 -13.42 36.68 29.61
N ASP A 271 -13.47 35.50 29.00
CA ASP A 271 -12.76 35.25 27.74
C ASP A 271 -13.78 35.19 26.59
N GLY A 272 -13.88 36.27 25.82
CA GLY A 272 -14.69 36.32 24.59
C GLY A 272 -14.27 35.28 23.53
N SER A 273 -13.19 34.52 23.79
CA SER A 273 -12.89 33.27 23.10
C SER A 273 -13.90 32.20 23.54
N GLY A 274 -14.90 31.95 22.69
CA GLY A 274 -15.96 30.97 22.95
C GLY A 274 -15.39 29.68 23.55
N THR A 275 -15.94 29.28 24.70
CA THR A 275 -15.60 28.02 25.36
C THR A 275 -15.59 26.89 24.32
N PRO A 276 -14.54 26.05 24.29
CA PRO A 276 -14.46 24.97 23.31
C PRO A 276 -15.75 24.14 23.44
N LYS A 277 -16.57 24.22 22.41
CA LYS A 277 -17.90 23.61 22.39
C LYS A 277 -17.69 22.10 22.35
N VAL A 278 -17.57 21.48 23.51
CA VAL A 278 -17.54 20.02 23.63
C VAL A 278 -18.92 19.54 23.18
N VAL A 279 -18.99 19.03 21.95
CA VAL A 279 -20.25 18.74 21.24
C VAL A 279 -20.93 17.47 21.78
N HIS A 280 -20.20 16.61 22.49
CA HIS A 280 -20.71 15.34 23.01
C HIS A 280 -19.89 14.82 24.22
N PRO A 281 -20.46 13.91 25.03
CA PRO A 281 -19.76 13.12 26.04
C PRO A 281 -18.44 12.47 25.59
N VAL A 282 -17.53 12.18 26.53
CA VAL A 282 -16.22 11.57 26.23
C VAL A 282 -16.36 10.13 25.75
N SER A 283 -17.41 9.44 26.19
CA SER A 283 -17.75 8.08 25.78
C SER A 283 -18.32 7.97 24.36
N LEU A 284 -18.67 9.09 23.74
CA LEU A 284 -19.25 9.15 22.40
C LEU A 284 -18.25 9.68 21.39
N SER A 285 -18.43 9.26 20.14
CA SER A 285 -17.68 9.70 18.97
C SER A 285 -18.66 10.11 17.87
N SER A 286 -18.37 11.21 17.19
CA SER A 286 -19.12 11.58 15.99
C SER A 286 -18.64 10.72 14.82
N ARG A 287 -19.42 9.71 14.46
CA ARG A 287 -19.16 8.81 13.33
C ARG A 287 -20.42 8.67 12.48
N PHE A 288 -20.24 8.63 11.17
CA PHE A 288 -21.36 8.60 10.22
C PHE A 288 -22.33 9.79 10.38
N GLY A 289 -21.83 10.93 10.87
CA GLY A 289 -22.62 12.13 11.11
C GLY A 289 -23.66 12.01 12.24
N VAL A 290 -23.48 11.06 13.15
CA VAL A 290 -24.25 10.93 14.41
C VAL A 290 -23.29 10.66 15.57
N CYS A 291 -23.69 10.91 16.81
CA CYS A 291 -22.87 10.55 17.97
C CYS A 291 -23.26 9.15 18.44
N ILE A 292 -22.31 8.21 18.37
CA ILE A 292 -22.44 6.84 18.87
C ILE A 292 -21.30 6.55 19.83
N SER A 293 -21.46 5.59 20.74
CA SER A 293 -20.39 5.26 21.67
C SER A 293 -19.18 4.66 20.95
N PHE A 294 -18.01 4.73 21.59
CA PHE A 294 -16.82 4.02 21.09
C PHE A 294 -17.00 2.51 21.05
N MET A 295 -17.83 1.93 21.93
CA MET A 295 -18.17 0.51 21.92
C MET A 295 -19.02 0.15 20.69
N ALA A 296 -20.08 0.91 20.43
CA ALA A 296 -20.91 0.75 19.25
C ALA A 296 -20.09 0.91 17.96
N SER A 297 -19.26 1.95 17.90
CA SER A 297 -18.33 2.17 16.80
C SER A 297 -17.41 0.97 16.56
N TYR A 298 -16.82 0.41 17.62
CA TYR A 298 -15.95 -0.76 17.52
C TYR A 298 -16.69 -2.00 16.99
N LYS A 299 -17.92 -2.24 17.46
CA LYS A 299 -18.74 -3.34 16.96
C LYS A 299 -19.13 -3.17 15.50
N ILE A 300 -19.46 -1.95 15.06
CA ILE A 300 -19.66 -1.62 13.65
C ILE A 300 -18.39 -1.96 12.86
N ASP A 301 -17.22 -1.49 13.30
CA ASP A 301 -15.95 -1.77 12.63
C ASP A 301 -15.65 -3.27 12.52
N CYS A 302 -16.01 -4.07 13.54
CA CYS A 302 -15.91 -5.53 13.50
C CYS A 302 -16.84 -6.16 12.46
N MET A 303 -18.11 -5.74 12.42
CA MET A 303 -19.09 -6.23 11.43
C MET A 303 -18.68 -5.86 10.00
N VAL A 304 -18.23 -4.61 9.83
CA VAL A 304 -17.72 -4.06 8.57
C VAL A 304 -16.52 -4.88 8.09
N SER A 305 -15.53 -5.10 8.96
CA SER A 305 -14.31 -5.84 8.62
C SER A 305 -14.59 -7.30 8.24
N ALA A 306 -15.40 -8.00 9.04
CA ALA A 306 -15.79 -9.38 8.75
C ALA A 306 -16.51 -9.50 7.39
N PHE A 307 -17.43 -8.58 7.11
CA PHE A 307 -18.11 -8.52 5.82
C PHE A 307 -17.13 -8.23 4.67
N ILE A 308 -16.24 -7.26 4.82
CA ILE A 308 -15.27 -6.90 3.76
C ILE A 308 -14.36 -8.08 3.45
N ASP A 309 -13.84 -8.78 4.46
CA ASP A 309 -13.00 -9.96 4.28
C ASP A 309 -13.71 -11.03 3.45
N GLU A 310 -14.96 -11.33 3.81
CA GLU A 310 -15.78 -12.33 3.13
C GLU A 310 -16.16 -11.92 1.70
N CYS A 311 -16.66 -10.69 1.52
CA CYS A 311 -17.06 -10.14 0.23
C CYS A 311 -15.85 -10.01 -0.71
N SER A 312 -14.71 -9.54 -0.20
CA SER A 312 -13.47 -9.43 -0.98
C SER A 312 -12.96 -10.80 -1.44
N PHE A 313 -13.10 -11.84 -0.61
CA PHE A 313 -12.73 -13.20 -0.99
C PHE A 313 -13.58 -13.73 -2.15
N VAL A 314 -14.91 -13.54 -2.08
CA VAL A 314 -15.84 -13.92 -3.16
C VAL A 314 -15.52 -13.16 -4.46
N LEU A 315 -15.38 -11.84 -4.38
CA LEU A 315 -15.09 -11.00 -5.52
C LEU A 315 -13.73 -11.32 -6.15
N LYS A 316 -12.70 -11.57 -5.34
CA LYS A 316 -11.38 -11.99 -5.83
C LYS A 316 -11.45 -13.29 -6.62
N ASN A 317 -12.28 -14.25 -6.20
CA ASN A 317 -12.47 -15.50 -6.92
C ASN A 317 -13.20 -15.28 -8.27
N ILE A 318 -14.24 -14.44 -8.30
CA ILE A 318 -14.95 -14.06 -9.53
C ILE A 318 -14.03 -13.33 -10.51
N VAL A 319 -13.25 -12.37 -10.01
CA VAL A 319 -12.30 -11.63 -10.85
C VAL A 319 -11.21 -12.58 -11.38
N SER A 320 -10.68 -13.45 -10.53
CA SER A 320 -9.66 -14.43 -10.93
C SER A 320 -10.18 -15.43 -11.97
N SER A 321 -11.44 -15.88 -11.87
CA SER A 321 -12.04 -16.75 -12.87
C SER A 321 -12.22 -16.01 -14.20
N LYS A 322 -12.73 -14.78 -14.20
CA LYS A 322 -12.84 -13.97 -15.43
C LYS A 322 -11.50 -13.72 -16.11
N TYR A 323 -10.43 -13.42 -15.34
CA TYR A 323 -9.08 -13.30 -15.92
C TYR A 323 -8.60 -14.62 -16.52
N LYS A 324 -8.89 -15.75 -15.86
CA LYS A 324 -8.54 -17.07 -16.36
C LYS A 324 -9.27 -17.39 -17.67
N ASP A 325 -10.54 -17.06 -17.76
CA ASP A 325 -11.33 -17.22 -18.98
C ASP A 325 -10.71 -16.41 -20.13
N VAL A 326 -10.41 -15.12 -19.91
CA VAL A 326 -9.75 -14.27 -20.91
C VAL A 326 -8.39 -14.85 -21.36
N HIS A 327 -7.63 -15.46 -20.46
CA HIS A 327 -6.38 -16.14 -20.80
C HIS A 327 -6.58 -17.44 -21.57
N ASP A 328 -7.64 -18.19 -21.27
CA ASP A 328 -7.90 -19.48 -21.88
C ASP A 328 -8.43 -19.36 -23.32
N TYR A 329 -9.11 -18.26 -23.66
CA TYR A 329 -9.64 -17.98 -25.00
C TYR A 329 -8.63 -17.43 -26.02
N GLY A 330 -7.38 -17.08 -25.64
CA GLY A 330 -6.35 -16.63 -26.60
C GLY A 330 -5.48 -15.49 -26.07
N TYR A 331 -4.67 -14.88 -26.95
CA TYR A 331 -3.87 -13.70 -26.60
C TYR A 331 -4.81 -12.56 -26.20
N PRO A 332 -4.84 -12.16 -24.91
CA PRO A 332 -5.72 -11.09 -24.45
C PRO A 332 -5.33 -9.79 -25.15
N THR A 333 -6.28 -9.16 -25.84
CA THR A 333 -6.01 -7.84 -26.38
C THR A 333 -6.05 -6.82 -25.23
N VAL A 334 -5.33 -5.71 -25.37
CA VAL A 334 -5.42 -4.58 -24.43
C VAL A 334 -6.89 -4.10 -24.29
N ARG A 335 -7.70 -4.30 -25.34
CA ARG A 335 -9.14 -4.00 -25.34
C ARG A 335 -9.90 -4.91 -24.38
N ASP A 336 -9.62 -6.21 -24.37
CA ASP A 336 -10.28 -7.17 -23.47
C ASP A 336 -9.97 -6.89 -22.01
N LEU A 337 -8.73 -6.51 -21.69
CA LEU A 337 -8.35 -6.11 -20.34
C LEU A 337 -9.03 -4.80 -19.90
N LYS A 338 -9.19 -3.83 -20.80
CA LYS A 338 -9.95 -2.60 -20.53
C LYS A 338 -11.44 -2.89 -20.31
N LYS A 339 -12.04 -3.74 -21.16
CA LYS A 339 -13.43 -4.17 -21.03
C LYS A 339 -13.65 -4.91 -19.70
N LEU A 340 -12.78 -5.86 -19.38
CA LEU A 340 -12.81 -6.58 -18.12
C LEU A 340 -12.68 -5.63 -16.93
N ARG A 341 -11.79 -4.63 -16.99
CA ARG A 341 -11.67 -3.62 -15.92
C ARG A 341 -12.97 -2.83 -15.71
N ALA A 342 -13.67 -2.44 -16.77
CA ALA A 342 -14.95 -1.77 -16.65
C ALA A 342 -16.04 -2.70 -16.10
N GLU A 343 -16.10 -3.95 -16.58
CA GLU A 343 -17.03 -4.97 -16.06
C GLU A 343 -16.80 -5.30 -14.59
N ILE A 344 -15.55 -5.28 -14.12
CA ILE A 344 -15.22 -5.56 -12.72
C ILE A 344 -15.87 -4.54 -11.79
N LEU A 345 -15.96 -3.25 -12.17
CA LEU A 345 -16.59 -2.24 -11.31
C LEU A 345 -18.09 -2.54 -11.13
N ASN A 346 -18.79 -2.89 -12.21
CA ASN A 346 -20.20 -3.28 -12.15
C ASN A 346 -20.39 -4.57 -11.34
N LEU A 347 -19.50 -5.55 -11.52
CA LEU A 347 -19.54 -6.80 -10.73
C LEU A 347 -19.32 -6.57 -9.23
N ILE A 348 -18.47 -5.63 -8.85
CA ILE A 348 -18.25 -5.27 -7.45
C ILE A 348 -19.55 -4.73 -6.86
N GLU A 349 -20.21 -3.82 -7.56
CA GLU A 349 -21.47 -3.23 -7.11
C GLU A 349 -22.58 -4.30 -7.00
N GLU A 350 -22.77 -5.11 -8.04
CA GLU A 350 -23.76 -6.19 -8.08
C GLU A 350 -23.55 -7.20 -6.95
N GLU A 351 -22.32 -7.72 -6.81
CA GLU A 351 -22.01 -8.75 -5.81
C GLU A 351 -22.01 -8.17 -4.39
N PHE A 352 -21.62 -6.90 -4.20
CA PHE A 352 -21.72 -6.23 -2.91
C PHE A 352 -23.17 -6.18 -2.42
N TYR A 353 -24.08 -5.60 -3.23
CA TYR A 353 -25.48 -5.46 -2.83
C TYR A 353 -26.15 -6.83 -2.68
N LYS A 354 -25.83 -7.78 -3.57
CA LYS A 354 -26.27 -9.17 -3.43
C LYS A 354 -25.85 -9.75 -2.07
N ASN A 355 -24.58 -9.61 -1.66
CA ASN A 355 -24.13 -10.09 -0.35
C ASN A 355 -24.79 -9.36 0.83
N ILE A 356 -25.06 -8.05 0.70
CA ILE A 356 -25.78 -7.27 1.73
C ILE A 356 -27.19 -7.84 1.96
N PHE A 357 -27.92 -8.14 0.88
CA PHE A 357 -29.29 -8.68 0.95
C PHE A 357 -29.32 -10.17 1.30
N GLU A 358 -28.55 -11.02 0.61
CA GLU A 358 -28.59 -12.48 0.79
C GLU A 358 -28.09 -12.92 2.16
N LYS A 359 -27.07 -12.24 2.73
CA LYS A 359 -26.52 -12.59 4.05
C LYS A 359 -27.22 -11.89 5.21
N SER A 360 -28.31 -11.16 4.92
CA SER A 360 -29.05 -10.36 5.89
C SER A 360 -28.13 -9.43 6.70
N ILE A 361 -27.12 -8.83 6.06
CA ILE A 361 -26.21 -7.90 6.75
C ILE A 361 -26.96 -6.64 7.15
N ALA A 362 -27.84 -6.16 6.29
CA ALA A 362 -28.74 -5.06 6.61
C ALA A 362 -29.65 -5.39 7.80
N GLY A 363 -30.13 -6.63 7.92
CA GLY A 363 -30.91 -7.12 9.06
C GLY A 363 -30.09 -7.13 10.34
N LYS A 364 -28.90 -7.76 10.33
CA LYS A 364 -27.99 -7.80 11.48
C LYS A 364 -27.57 -6.40 11.95
N LEU A 365 -27.30 -5.50 11.01
CA LEU A 365 -27.02 -4.10 11.33
C LEU A 365 -28.24 -3.43 11.95
N ASN A 366 -29.44 -3.67 11.43
CA ASN A 366 -30.67 -3.12 12.00
C ASN A 366 -30.90 -3.61 13.44
N ASP A 367 -30.77 -4.92 13.68
CA ASP A 367 -30.91 -5.53 15.00
C ASP A 367 -29.86 -5.01 15.99
N PHE A 368 -28.64 -4.78 15.52
CA PHE A 368 -27.61 -4.16 16.35
C PHE A 368 -27.90 -2.67 16.61
N LEU A 369 -28.36 -1.93 15.60
CA LEU A 369 -28.65 -0.49 15.71
C LEU A 369 -29.85 -0.21 16.63
N THR A 370 -30.76 -1.16 16.82
CA THR A 370 -31.83 -1.06 17.82
C THR A 370 -31.33 -1.32 19.26
N GLU A 371 -30.17 -1.95 19.43
CA GLU A 371 -29.57 -2.22 20.75
C GLU A 371 -28.60 -1.14 21.23
N ILE A 372 -28.12 -0.23 20.36
CA ILE A 372 -27.15 0.82 20.74
C ILE A 372 -27.81 2.14 21.09
N ILE A 373 -27.09 2.96 21.87
CA ILE A 373 -27.51 4.34 22.18
C ILE A 373 -26.98 5.28 21.10
N ILE A 374 -27.88 6.01 20.45
CA ILE A 374 -27.57 7.02 19.42
C ILE A 374 -27.94 8.38 19.97
N CYS A 375 -26.98 9.30 20.01
CA CYS A 375 -27.21 10.69 20.39
C CYS A 375 -27.21 11.58 19.16
N ASN A 376 -28.30 12.33 18.95
CA ASN A 376 -28.38 13.33 17.89
C ASN A 376 -27.70 14.64 18.36
N GLN A 377 -26.85 15.23 17.52
CA GLN A 377 -26.09 16.45 17.85
C GLN A 377 -26.97 17.70 17.96
N HIS A 378 -28.14 17.68 17.33
CA HIS A 378 -28.98 18.88 17.18
C HIS A 378 -30.24 18.87 18.03
N ASP A 379 -30.68 17.71 18.53
CA ASP A 379 -31.89 17.60 19.33
C ASP A 379 -31.76 16.40 20.27
N ILE A 380 -31.36 16.68 21.51
CA ILE A 380 -31.18 15.66 22.56
C ILE A 380 -32.55 15.14 23.04
N SER A 381 -33.62 15.92 22.84
CA SER A 381 -34.95 15.73 23.43
C SER A 381 -35.92 14.88 22.62
N THR A 382 -35.67 14.63 21.33
CA THR A 382 -36.61 13.83 20.51
C THR A 382 -36.28 12.35 20.63
N GLU A 383 -37.11 11.63 21.38
CA GLU A 383 -37.09 10.17 21.53
C GLU A 383 -36.95 9.44 20.19
N ASP A 384 -36.01 8.47 20.20
CA ASP A 384 -35.86 7.33 19.32
C ASP A 384 -36.44 7.42 17.89
N ASP A 385 -36.06 8.45 17.12
CA ASP A 385 -36.51 8.56 15.73
C ASP A 385 -35.96 7.38 14.89
N PRO A 386 -36.81 6.44 14.45
CA PRO A 386 -36.37 5.28 13.66
C PRO A 386 -35.74 5.71 12.33
N LEU A 387 -36.03 6.92 11.84
CA LEU A 387 -35.40 7.49 10.65
C LEU A 387 -33.89 7.70 10.84
N ASN A 388 -33.45 8.12 12.03
CA ASN A 388 -32.02 8.31 12.32
C ASN A 388 -31.26 6.97 12.29
N ARG A 389 -31.88 5.89 12.77
CA ARG A 389 -31.31 4.53 12.69
C ARG A 389 -31.19 4.05 11.25
N LEU A 390 -32.22 4.28 10.43
CA LEU A 390 -32.19 3.95 9.00
C LEU A 390 -31.10 4.73 8.26
N LEU A 391 -31.00 6.05 8.49
CA LEU A 391 -29.95 6.88 7.90
C LEU A 391 -28.55 6.47 8.35
N LEU A 392 -28.36 6.11 9.62
CA LEU A 392 -27.10 5.58 10.13
C LEU A 392 -26.74 4.26 9.45
N ARG A 393 -27.70 3.33 9.33
CA ARG A 393 -27.51 2.06 8.63
C ARG A 393 -27.04 2.28 7.20
N ASP A 394 -27.71 3.16 6.46
CA ASP A 394 -27.40 3.41 5.04
C ASP A 394 -26.02 4.08 4.89
N LYS A 395 -25.62 4.95 5.82
CA LYS A 395 -24.26 5.51 5.87
C LYS A 395 -23.20 4.45 6.19
N ILE A 396 -23.49 3.50 7.08
CA ILE A 396 -22.59 2.36 7.36
C ILE A 396 -22.44 1.48 6.12
N ILE A 397 -23.54 1.15 5.43
CA ILE A 397 -23.52 0.35 4.19
C ILE A 397 -22.72 1.08 3.09
N SER A 398 -22.91 2.39 2.93
CA SER A 398 -22.13 3.22 2.00
C SER A 398 -20.63 3.20 2.35
N TYR A 399 -20.30 3.29 3.64
CA TYR A 399 -18.92 3.16 4.12
C TYR A 399 -18.32 1.77 3.81
N MET A 400 -19.09 0.70 4.03
CA MET A 400 -18.69 -0.67 3.68
C MET A 400 -18.43 -0.81 2.18
N HIS A 401 -19.29 -0.23 1.34
CA HIS A 401 -19.12 -0.24 -0.11
C HIS A 401 -17.82 0.44 -0.54
N GLY A 402 -17.51 1.62 0.01
CA GLY A 402 -16.24 2.31 -0.22
C GLY A 402 -15.02 1.46 0.14
N LEU A 403 -15.05 0.79 1.30
CA LEU A 403 -13.93 -0.06 1.73
C LEU A 403 -13.75 -1.33 0.87
N VAL A 404 -14.85 -1.97 0.46
CA VAL A 404 -14.80 -3.10 -0.47
C VAL A 404 -14.21 -2.65 -1.81
N TYR A 405 -14.64 -1.49 -2.31
CA TYR A 405 -14.13 -0.91 -3.55
C TYR A 405 -12.62 -0.63 -3.47
N ASP A 406 -12.14 0.00 -2.41
CA ASP A 406 -10.73 0.34 -2.23
C ASP A 406 -9.85 -0.91 -2.13
N ARG A 407 -10.30 -1.88 -1.32
CA ARG A 407 -9.58 -3.15 -1.13
C ARG A 407 -9.50 -3.94 -2.42
N LEU A 408 -10.60 -4.03 -3.17
CA LEU A 408 -10.63 -4.74 -4.45
C LEU A 408 -9.85 -3.99 -5.52
N THR A 409 -9.85 -2.67 -5.54
CA THR A 409 -9.00 -1.90 -6.46
C THR A 409 -7.52 -2.21 -6.21
N SER A 410 -7.10 -2.27 -4.95
CA SER A 410 -5.75 -2.67 -4.55
C SER A 410 -5.45 -4.13 -4.94
N ASP A 411 -6.32 -5.08 -4.61
CA ASP A 411 -6.15 -6.50 -4.92
C ASP A 411 -6.17 -6.76 -6.44
N ASN A 412 -7.01 -6.05 -7.18
CA ASN A 412 -7.08 -6.12 -8.63
C ASN A 412 -5.79 -5.63 -9.28
N CYS A 413 -5.12 -4.61 -8.73
CA CYS A 413 -3.79 -4.22 -9.20
C CYS A 413 -2.76 -5.36 -9.03
N ILE A 414 -2.87 -6.14 -7.95
CA ILE A 414 -2.00 -7.30 -7.71
C ILE A 414 -2.33 -8.43 -8.70
N VAL A 415 -3.62 -8.77 -8.86
CA VAL A 415 -4.07 -9.81 -9.80
C VAL A 415 -3.73 -9.45 -11.25
N LEU A 416 -3.94 -8.19 -11.65
CA LEU A 416 -3.53 -7.66 -12.95
C LEU A 416 -2.01 -7.70 -13.13
N GLY A 417 -1.25 -7.36 -12.09
CA GLY A 417 0.20 -7.45 -12.09
C GLY A 417 0.68 -8.90 -12.32
N ASP A 418 0.09 -9.85 -11.61
CA ASP A 418 0.38 -11.28 -11.76
C ASP A 418 -0.03 -11.80 -13.15
N PHE A 419 -1.18 -11.36 -13.64
CA PHE A 419 -1.67 -11.69 -14.97
C PHE A 419 -0.74 -11.16 -16.07
N ARG A 420 -0.36 -9.88 -15.98
CA ARG A 420 0.59 -9.25 -16.88
C ARG A 420 1.95 -9.95 -16.82
N CYS A 421 2.42 -10.31 -15.63
CA CYS A 421 3.65 -11.09 -15.47
C CYS A 421 3.54 -12.48 -16.13
N LYS A 422 2.40 -13.16 -16.03
CA LYS A 422 2.17 -14.45 -16.70
C LYS A 422 2.13 -14.29 -18.22
N LEU A 423 1.48 -13.23 -18.71
CA LEU A 423 1.43 -12.88 -20.13
C LEU A 423 2.81 -12.53 -20.68
N GLU A 424 3.58 -11.75 -19.94
CA GLU A 424 4.92 -11.36 -20.32
C GLU A 424 5.89 -12.55 -20.23
N ARG A 425 5.68 -13.47 -19.29
CA ARG A 425 6.39 -14.75 -19.27
C ARG A 425 6.02 -15.63 -20.45
N SER A 426 4.74 -15.76 -20.81
CA SER A 426 4.33 -16.56 -21.97
C SER A 426 4.87 -15.96 -23.27
N LYS A 427 4.85 -14.61 -23.40
CA LYS A 427 5.51 -13.88 -24.49
C LYS A 427 7.01 -14.12 -24.50
N ASN A 428 7.69 -13.97 -23.37
CA ASN A 428 9.13 -14.22 -23.25
C ASN A 428 9.51 -15.69 -23.43
N TYR A 429 8.61 -16.65 -23.15
CA TYR A 429 8.82 -18.06 -23.47
C TYR A 429 8.70 -18.31 -24.96
N LEU A 430 7.77 -17.63 -25.64
CA LEU A 430 7.69 -17.64 -27.10
C LEU A 430 8.94 -17.02 -27.73
N LEU A 431 9.41 -15.88 -27.20
CA LEU A 431 10.61 -15.19 -27.68
C LEU A 431 11.90 -15.95 -27.35
N LYS A 432 12.06 -16.53 -26.15
CA LYS A 432 13.26 -17.33 -25.78
C LYS A 432 13.38 -18.68 -26.49
N VAL A 433 12.39 -19.09 -27.28
CA VAL A 433 12.56 -20.16 -28.29
C VAL A 433 13.29 -19.62 -29.54
N GLU A 434 14.00 -18.51 -29.38
CA GLU A 434 15.03 -17.86 -30.22
C GLU A 434 16.16 -18.76 -30.77
N SER A 435 16.15 -20.08 -30.56
CA SER A 435 17.13 -20.95 -31.22
C SER A 435 16.74 -21.37 -32.65
N ILE A 436 15.68 -20.81 -33.25
CA ILE A 436 15.21 -21.31 -34.54
C ILE A 436 14.57 -20.17 -35.35
N GLY A 437 15.25 -19.66 -36.40
CA GLY A 437 14.62 -18.86 -37.47
C GLY A 437 13.49 -19.57 -38.25
N ARG A 438 13.06 -20.75 -37.79
CA ARG A 438 11.81 -21.43 -38.16
C ARG A 438 10.63 -20.97 -37.29
N ALA A 439 10.82 -20.50 -36.05
CA ALA A 439 9.74 -20.07 -35.14
C ALA A 439 9.01 -18.81 -35.62
N ASP A 440 9.71 -17.86 -36.24
CA ASP A 440 9.06 -16.70 -36.87
C ASP A 440 8.25 -17.12 -38.09
N LYS A 441 8.74 -18.10 -38.86
CA LYS A 441 7.97 -18.77 -39.93
C LYS A 441 6.77 -19.55 -39.39
N VAL A 442 6.88 -20.15 -38.20
CA VAL A 442 5.79 -20.87 -37.49
C VAL A 442 4.71 -19.91 -37.05
N ILE A 443 5.10 -18.81 -36.40
CA ILE A 443 4.17 -17.79 -35.91
C ILE A 443 3.51 -17.13 -37.11
N ALA A 444 4.26 -16.77 -38.16
CA ALA A 444 3.71 -16.21 -39.40
C ALA A 444 2.72 -17.16 -40.09
N CYS A 445 3.02 -18.46 -40.22
CA CYS A 445 2.08 -19.41 -40.84
C CYS A 445 0.80 -19.60 -40.03
N LEU A 446 0.90 -19.70 -38.69
CA LEU A 446 -0.26 -19.88 -37.81
C LEU A 446 -1.05 -18.60 -37.58
N SER A 447 -0.41 -17.43 -37.65
CA SER A 447 -1.07 -16.12 -37.54
C SER A 447 -1.85 -15.76 -38.79
N ASN A 448 -1.52 -16.37 -39.93
CA ASN A 448 -2.26 -16.18 -41.18
C ASN A 448 -3.53 -17.03 -41.25
N LEU A 449 -3.73 -18.00 -40.35
CA LEU A 449 -5.00 -18.72 -40.25
C LEU A 449 -6.09 -17.78 -39.73
N HIS A 450 -7.31 -17.98 -40.21
CA HIS A 450 -8.48 -17.31 -39.66
C HIS A 450 -8.54 -17.56 -38.13
N PRO A 451 -8.85 -16.53 -37.32
CA PRO A 451 -8.86 -16.65 -35.85
C PRO A 451 -9.64 -17.85 -35.32
N ASP A 452 -10.83 -18.13 -35.87
CA ASP A 452 -11.63 -19.32 -35.50
C ASP A 452 -10.90 -20.64 -35.74
N ASP A 453 -10.18 -20.76 -36.85
CA ASP A 453 -9.52 -22.00 -37.24
C ASP A 453 -8.22 -22.20 -36.43
N SER A 454 -7.47 -21.12 -36.22
CA SER A 454 -6.33 -21.08 -35.28
C SER A 454 -6.77 -21.44 -33.86
N SER A 455 -7.91 -20.92 -33.41
CA SER A 455 -8.49 -21.22 -32.09
C SER A 455 -8.91 -22.68 -31.95
N LYS A 456 -9.54 -23.28 -32.99
CA LYS A 456 -9.87 -24.71 -33.01
C LYS A 456 -8.62 -25.58 -32.89
N ILE A 457 -7.56 -25.26 -33.65
CA ILE A 457 -6.28 -25.98 -33.56
C ILE A 457 -5.70 -25.83 -32.16
N SER A 458 -5.65 -24.62 -31.60
CA SER A 458 -5.16 -24.36 -30.24
C SER A 458 -5.94 -25.15 -29.18
N PHE A 459 -7.26 -25.17 -29.28
CA PHE A 459 -8.14 -25.92 -28.39
C PHE A 459 -7.87 -27.42 -28.46
N MET A 460 -7.76 -27.99 -29.66
CA MET A 460 -7.43 -29.42 -29.82
C MET A 460 -6.08 -29.75 -29.19
N ARG A 461 -5.06 -28.94 -29.44
CA ARG A 461 -3.73 -29.11 -28.84
C ARG A 461 -3.76 -29.08 -27.32
N LYS A 462 -4.55 -28.18 -26.71
CA LYS A 462 -4.75 -28.14 -25.25
C LYS A 462 -5.39 -29.44 -24.73
N LYS A 463 -6.46 -29.90 -25.39
CA LYS A 463 -7.20 -31.12 -25.01
C LYS A 463 -6.32 -32.38 -25.09
N PHE A 464 -5.53 -32.54 -26.13
CA PHE A 464 -4.65 -33.70 -26.24
C PHE A 464 -3.47 -33.62 -25.28
N PHE A 465 -2.91 -32.43 -25.10
CA PHE A 465 -1.80 -32.25 -24.17
C PHE A 465 -2.16 -32.60 -22.72
N SER A 466 -3.40 -32.37 -22.26
CA SER A 466 -3.82 -32.83 -20.93
C SER A 466 -3.81 -34.35 -20.80
N ASN A 467 -4.29 -35.07 -21.81
CA ASN A 467 -4.28 -36.54 -21.83
C ASN A 467 -2.84 -37.08 -21.83
N VAL A 468 -1.97 -36.46 -22.63
CA VAL A 468 -0.55 -36.79 -22.67
C VAL A 468 0.12 -36.60 -21.30
N VAL A 469 -0.16 -35.49 -20.61
CA VAL A 469 0.40 -35.22 -19.27
C VAL A 469 0.00 -36.32 -18.29
N GLU A 470 -1.27 -36.73 -18.31
CA GLU A 470 -1.79 -37.80 -17.45
C GLU A 470 -1.11 -39.14 -17.73
N VAL A 471 -1.02 -39.55 -19.00
CA VAL A 471 -0.36 -40.80 -19.43
C VAL A 471 1.10 -40.82 -19.01
N VAL A 472 1.83 -39.73 -19.25
CA VAL A 472 3.24 -39.58 -18.86
C VAL A 472 3.40 -39.70 -17.35
N MET A 473 2.56 -39.02 -16.57
CA MET A 473 2.63 -39.05 -15.11
C MET A 473 2.32 -40.43 -14.56
N ASN A 474 1.30 -41.11 -15.08
CA ASN A 474 0.92 -42.46 -14.68
C ASN A 474 2.03 -43.47 -15.02
N LYS A 475 2.61 -43.35 -16.22
CA LYS A 475 3.71 -44.22 -16.64
C LYS A 475 4.97 -44.00 -15.79
N PHE A 476 5.33 -42.75 -15.50
CA PHE A 476 6.43 -42.46 -14.58
C PHE A 476 6.18 -42.97 -13.16
N TYR A 477 4.95 -42.86 -12.65
CA TYR A 477 4.57 -43.44 -11.36
C TYR A 477 4.80 -44.95 -11.36
N LYS A 478 4.32 -45.65 -12.38
CA LYS A 478 4.47 -47.10 -12.52
C LYS A 478 5.95 -47.51 -12.57
N ILE A 479 6.76 -46.82 -13.38
CA ILE A 479 8.22 -47.04 -13.47
C ILE A 479 8.90 -46.88 -12.09
N LEU A 480 8.47 -45.87 -11.32
CA LEU A 480 9.01 -45.56 -9.99
C LEU A 480 8.52 -46.52 -8.90
N GLU A 481 7.32 -47.07 -9.03
CA GLU A 481 6.70 -48.01 -8.10
C GLU A 481 7.28 -49.41 -8.27
N GLU A 482 7.39 -49.87 -9.51
CA GLU A 482 7.96 -51.17 -9.89
C GLU A 482 9.47 -51.27 -9.66
N LYS A 483 10.12 -50.15 -9.31
CA LYS A 483 11.59 -50.05 -9.16
C LYS A 483 12.30 -50.60 -10.39
N TYR A 484 11.85 -50.17 -11.57
CA TYR A 484 12.33 -50.66 -12.85
C TYR A 484 13.86 -50.69 -12.89
N VAL A 485 14.41 -51.81 -13.36
CA VAL A 485 15.84 -52.07 -13.47
C VAL A 485 16.19 -52.00 -14.95
N PHE A 486 17.07 -51.07 -15.31
CA PHE A 486 17.56 -50.97 -16.68
C PHE A 486 18.46 -52.16 -17.04
N SER A 487 18.71 -52.35 -18.33
CA SER A 487 19.59 -53.40 -18.85
C SER A 487 21.04 -53.29 -18.34
N ASP A 488 21.46 -52.11 -17.90
CA ASP A 488 22.76 -51.86 -17.26
C ASP A 488 22.79 -52.18 -15.75
N GLY A 489 21.68 -52.68 -15.18
CA GLY A 489 21.53 -52.97 -13.75
C GLY A 489 21.16 -51.76 -12.88
N THR A 490 21.02 -50.56 -13.45
CA THR A 490 20.64 -49.36 -12.70
C THR A 490 19.18 -49.45 -12.23
N ILE A 491 18.97 -49.46 -10.91
CA ILE A 491 17.65 -49.45 -10.28
C ILE A 491 17.15 -48.01 -10.13
N ILE A 492 15.98 -47.71 -10.67
CA ILE A 492 15.35 -46.39 -10.55
C ILE A 492 14.79 -46.20 -9.13
N ARG A 493 15.49 -45.41 -8.30
CA ARG A 493 14.94 -44.90 -7.02
C ARG A 493 14.89 -43.38 -6.95
N ASP A 494 16.00 -42.69 -7.23
CA ASP A 494 16.12 -41.23 -7.13
C ASP A 494 17.11 -40.64 -8.15
N VAL A 495 16.96 -41.03 -9.42
CA VAL A 495 17.93 -40.65 -10.45
C VAL A 495 17.48 -39.40 -11.21
N SER A 496 18.40 -38.46 -11.46
CA SER A 496 18.12 -37.25 -12.25
C SER A 496 17.75 -37.58 -13.69
N TRP A 497 16.79 -36.85 -14.28
CA TRP A 497 16.34 -37.03 -15.67
C TRP A 497 17.48 -37.23 -16.67
N SER A 498 18.55 -36.44 -16.61
CA SER A 498 19.67 -36.53 -17.56
C SER A 498 20.39 -37.89 -17.59
N LYS A 499 20.31 -38.69 -16.53
CA LYS A 499 20.92 -40.03 -16.47
C LYS A 499 20.00 -41.12 -17.00
N VAL A 500 18.69 -40.95 -16.81
CA VAL A 500 17.67 -41.96 -17.17
C VAL A 500 16.95 -41.64 -18.47
N ALA A 501 17.10 -40.43 -19.00
CA ALA A 501 16.38 -39.99 -20.19
C ALA A 501 16.60 -40.91 -21.38
N LYS A 502 17.83 -41.39 -21.62
CA LYS A 502 18.11 -42.26 -22.78
C LYS A 502 17.28 -43.55 -22.77
N GLU A 503 17.09 -44.14 -21.60
CA GLU A 503 16.37 -45.41 -21.44
C GLU A 503 14.86 -45.22 -21.30
N ILE A 504 14.44 -44.16 -20.57
CA ILE A 504 13.02 -43.90 -20.32
C ILE A 504 12.34 -43.20 -21.49
N HIS A 505 13.07 -42.36 -22.24
CA HIS A 505 12.47 -41.56 -23.31
C HIS A 505 11.77 -42.41 -24.38
N PRO A 506 12.36 -43.50 -24.91
CA PRO A 506 11.68 -44.36 -25.88
C PRO A 506 10.40 -45.00 -25.32
N ILE A 507 10.45 -45.46 -24.06
CA ILE A 507 9.32 -46.11 -23.37
C ILE A 507 8.14 -45.16 -23.26
N ILE A 508 8.40 -43.91 -22.84
CA ILE A 508 7.33 -42.91 -22.73
C ILE A 508 6.86 -42.49 -24.11
N GLN A 509 7.78 -42.26 -25.05
CA GLN A 509 7.44 -41.83 -26.40
C GLN A 509 6.52 -42.83 -27.11
N GLU A 510 6.76 -44.13 -26.94
CA GLU A 510 5.88 -45.19 -27.43
C GLU A 510 4.48 -45.10 -26.81
N GLU A 511 4.40 -44.85 -25.50
CA GLU A 511 3.12 -44.73 -24.80
C GLU A 511 2.33 -43.49 -25.20
N VAL A 512 3.02 -42.39 -25.54
CA VAL A 512 2.36 -41.15 -25.97
C VAL A 512 1.99 -41.17 -27.45
N ARG A 513 2.68 -41.98 -28.28
CA ARG A 513 2.52 -41.99 -29.74
C ARG A 513 1.06 -42.07 -30.22
N PRO A 514 0.18 -42.92 -29.68
CA PRO A 514 -1.22 -42.96 -30.11
C PRO A 514 -1.95 -41.62 -29.95
N PHE A 515 -1.65 -40.88 -28.89
CA PHE A 515 -2.26 -39.56 -28.63
C PHE A 515 -1.71 -38.48 -29.58
N VAL A 516 -0.42 -38.58 -29.93
CA VAL A 516 0.21 -37.68 -30.91
C VAL A 516 -0.39 -37.89 -32.30
N ASP A 517 -0.51 -39.15 -32.71
CA ASP A 517 -1.07 -39.50 -34.01
C ASP A 517 -2.55 -39.08 -34.11
N GLU A 518 -3.32 -39.26 -33.03
CA GLU A 518 -4.72 -38.80 -32.97
C GLU A 518 -4.83 -37.27 -33.04
N GLU A 519 -3.96 -36.54 -32.32
CA GLU A 519 -3.90 -35.07 -32.35
C GLU A 519 -3.58 -34.57 -33.76
N LEU A 520 -2.52 -35.12 -34.38
CA LEU A 520 -2.10 -34.74 -35.72
C LEU A 520 -3.18 -35.04 -36.76
N ASN A 521 -3.90 -36.15 -36.62
CA ASN A 521 -5.02 -36.48 -37.50
C ASN A 521 -6.16 -35.46 -37.36
N LYS A 522 -6.58 -35.10 -36.15
CA LYS A 522 -7.63 -34.10 -35.94
C LYS A 522 -7.23 -32.69 -36.39
N ILE A 523 -5.97 -32.30 -36.16
CA ILE A 523 -5.43 -31.04 -36.69
C ILE A 523 -5.42 -31.04 -38.21
N SER A 524 -5.01 -32.14 -38.86
CA SER A 524 -5.07 -32.29 -40.31
C SER A 524 -6.50 -32.13 -40.85
N GLN A 525 -7.50 -32.71 -40.15
CA GLN A 525 -8.91 -32.53 -40.48
C GLN A 525 -9.36 -31.06 -40.35
N VAL A 526 -8.96 -30.33 -39.31
CA VAL A 526 -9.29 -28.90 -39.19
C VAL A 526 -8.59 -28.09 -40.26
N LEU A 527 -7.31 -28.33 -40.51
CA LEU A 527 -6.55 -27.67 -41.57
C LEU A 527 -7.15 -27.90 -42.96
N SER A 528 -7.74 -29.08 -43.20
CA SER A 528 -8.40 -29.39 -44.47
C SER A 528 -9.50 -28.39 -44.85
N LYS A 529 -10.17 -27.81 -43.83
CA LYS A 529 -11.27 -26.84 -43.93
C LYS A 529 -10.87 -25.43 -43.45
N SER A 530 -9.61 -25.21 -43.11
CA SER A 530 -9.16 -23.95 -42.53
C SER A 530 -8.97 -22.89 -43.60
N ARG A 531 -9.22 -21.65 -43.21
CA ARG A 531 -9.06 -20.47 -44.06
C ARG A 531 -7.79 -19.72 -43.70
N ILE A 532 -7.13 -19.15 -44.71
CA ILE A 532 -6.04 -18.19 -44.57
C ILE A 532 -6.56 -16.81 -44.90
N VAL A 533 -6.17 -15.83 -44.09
CA VAL A 533 -6.36 -14.41 -44.36
C VAL A 533 -5.29 -14.00 -45.38
N GLU A 534 -5.69 -13.68 -46.60
CA GLU A 534 -4.75 -13.09 -47.56
C GLU A 534 -4.40 -11.69 -47.07
N SER A 535 -3.15 -11.50 -46.67
CA SER A 535 -2.61 -10.18 -46.44
C SER A 535 -2.53 -9.50 -47.81
N SER A 536 -3.59 -8.80 -48.22
CA SER A 536 -3.54 -7.90 -49.35
C SER A 536 -2.45 -6.89 -49.04
N GLY A 537 -1.38 -6.85 -49.84
CA GLY A 537 -0.21 -6.00 -49.60
C GLY A 537 -0.48 -4.48 -49.59
N SER A 538 -1.73 -4.04 -49.51
CA SER A 538 -2.11 -2.66 -49.21
C SER A 538 -2.18 -2.45 -47.70
N ALA A 539 -1.18 -1.75 -47.19
CA ALA A 539 -1.08 -1.29 -45.82
C ALA A 539 -2.13 -0.20 -45.50
N CYS A 540 -3.40 -0.57 -45.34
CA CYS A 540 -4.42 0.32 -44.76
C CYS A 540 -4.91 -0.22 -43.42
N GLY A 541 -4.63 0.52 -42.35
CA GLY A 541 -4.89 0.17 -40.95
C GLY A 541 -6.33 0.22 -40.47
N ASN A 542 -7.32 -0.06 -41.33
CA ASN A 542 -8.72 -0.20 -40.88
C ASN A 542 -9.07 -1.69 -40.75
N LEU A 543 -9.24 -2.12 -39.51
CA LEU A 543 -9.41 -3.50 -39.05
C LEU A 543 -10.88 -3.98 -39.13
N ASP A 544 -11.58 -3.62 -40.19
CA ASP A 544 -12.74 -4.38 -40.61
C ASP A 544 -12.18 -5.59 -41.35
N PHE A 545 -12.34 -6.79 -40.75
CA PHE A 545 -11.92 -8.09 -41.31
C PHE A 545 -12.75 -8.46 -42.55
N SER A 546 -12.85 -7.56 -43.54
CA SER A 546 -13.37 -7.84 -44.88
C SER A 546 -12.27 -8.34 -45.83
N GLY A 547 -11.15 -8.82 -45.28
CA GLY A 547 -10.05 -9.39 -46.05
C GLY A 547 -10.52 -10.63 -46.82
N SER A 548 -10.03 -10.78 -48.05
CA SER A 548 -10.22 -11.99 -48.85
C SER A 548 -9.70 -13.20 -48.05
N PHE A 549 -10.54 -14.22 -47.91
CA PHE A 549 -10.14 -15.50 -47.35
C PHE A 549 -9.96 -16.49 -48.49
N ARG A 550 -8.89 -17.28 -48.42
CA ARG A 550 -8.76 -18.46 -49.28
C ARG A 550 -8.56 -19.72 -48.44
N ASP A 551 -8.83 -20.86 -49.04
CA ASP A 551 -8.52 -22.14 -48.41
C ASP A 551 -7.00 -22.32 -48.26
N VAL A 552 -6.60 -23.00 -47.19
CA VAL A 552 -5.19 -23.38 -46.98
C VAL A 552 -4.76 -24.35 -48.09
N THR A 553 -3.68 -24.02 -48.79
CA THR A 553 -3.13 -24.85 -49.86
C THR A 553 -2.53 -26.15 -49.30
N LEU A 554 -2.33 -27.16 -50.14
CA LEU A 554 -1.73 -28.43 -49.72
C LEU A 554 -0.31 -28.24 -49.16
N GLU A 555 0.47 -27.30 -49.71
CA GLU A 555 1.84 -27.03 -49.27
C GLU A 555 1.86 -26.34 -47.90
N GLU A 556 0.97 -25.37 -47.68
CA GLU A 556 0.79 -24.74 -46.37
C GLU A 556 0.29 -25.74 -45.33
N LYS A 557 -0.63 -26.65 -45.70
CA LYS A 557 -1.06 -27.76 -44.81
C LYS A 557 0.12 -28.62 -44.39
N LYS A 558 0.95 -29.07 -45.34
CA LYS A 558 2.15 -29.86 -45.06
C LYS A 558 3.14 -29.09 -44.18
N GLN A 559 3.35 -27.81 -44.47
CA GLN A 559 4.25 -26.96 -43.72
C GLN A 559 3.76 -26.77 -42.27
N ILE A 560 2.48 -26.45 -42.07
CA ILE A 560 1.86 -26.31 -40.74
C ILE A 560 1.93 -27.65 -39.99
N MET A 561 1.64 -28.77 -40.63
CA MET A 561 1.73 -30.10 -40.00
C MET A 561 3.16 -30.46 -39.58
N SER A 562 4.15 -30.23 -40.44
CA SER A 562 5.58 -30.42 -40.12
C SER A 562 6.01 -29.54 -38.93
N ILE A 563 5.52 -28.31 -38.89
CA ILE A 563 5.76 -27.36 -37.81
C ILE A 563 5.16 -27.86 -36.50
N ILE A 564 3.90 -28.30 -36.52
CA ILE A 564 3.19 -28.79 -35.34
C ILE A 564 3.87 -30.05 -34.80
N SER A 565 4.26 -30.99 -35.66
CA SER A 565 4.98 -32.20 -35.29
C SER A 565 6.33 -31.89 -34.62
N ASN A 566 7.18 -31.05 -35.22
CA ASN A 566 8.45 -30.65 -34.62
C ASN A 566 8.27 -29.95 -33.26
N PHE A 567 7.26 -29.09 -33.15
CA PHE A 567 6.95 -28.42 -31.89
C PHE A 567 6.49 -29.41 -30.82
N PHE A 568 5.78 -30.46 -31.24
CA PHE A 568 5.29 -31.50 -30.34
C PHE A 568 6.45 -32.26 -29.69
N ASP A 569 7.46 -32.65 -30.47
CA ASP A 569 8.64 -33.37 -29.98
C ASP A 569 9.39 -32.56 -28.90
N VAL A 570 9.67 -31.29 -29.19
CA VAL A 570 10.36 -30.38 -28.23
C VAL A 570 9.52 -30.20 -26.95
N ARG A 571 8.20 -30.10 -27.11
CA ARG A 571 7.28 -29.92 -25.99
C ARG A 571 7.17 -31.18 -25.13
N LEU A 572 7.12 -32.37 -25.74
CA LEU A 572 7.13 -33.66 -25.07
C LEU A 572 8.39 -33.85 -24.25
N GLU A 573 9.57 -33.60 -24.83
CA GLU A 573 10.84 -33.74 -24.11
C GLU A 573 10.89 -32.84 -22.86
N SER A 574 10.44 -31.59 -23.00
CA SER A 574 10.30 -30.66 -21.88
C SER A 574 9.29 -31.14 -20.84
N LEU A 575 8.14 -31.66 -21.28
CA LEU A 575 7.11 -32.21 -20.39
C LEU A 575 7.66 -33.38 -19.59
N PHE A 576 8.27 -34.37 -20.24
CA PHE A 576 8.85 -35.53 -19.59
C PHE A 576 9.84 -35.11 -18.50
N ARG A 577 10.74 -34.18 -18.84
CA ARG A 577 11.71 -33.63 -17.87
C ARG A 577 11.03 -32.96 -16.67
N LYS A 578 9.95 -32.20 -16.89
CA LYS A 578 9.22 -31.48 -15.82
C LYS A 578 8.44 -32.46 -14.94
N SER A 579 7.71 -33.37 -15.55
CA SER A 579 6.92 -34.41 -14.89
C SER A 579 7.81 -35.30 -14.01
N TRP A 580 8.94 -35.76 -14.55
CA TRP A 580 9.93 -36.53 -13.77
C TRP A 580 10.44 -35.77 -12.54
N ARG A 581 10.87 -34.51 -12.71
CA ARG A 581 11.34 -33.68 -11.59
C ARG A 581 10.27 -33.45 -10.54
N SER A 582 9.01 -33.30 -10.95
CA SER A 582 7.88 -33.12 -10.04
C SER A 582 7.69 -34.37 -9.18
N LEU A 583 7.67 -35.55 -9.80
CA LEU A 583 7.50 -36.83 -9.11
C LEU A 583 8.62 -37.13 -8.12
N ILE A 584 9.89 -36.97 -8.53
CA ILE A 584 11.04 -37.15 -7.65
C ILE A 584 10.96 -36.17 -6.46
N LYS A 585 10.51 -34.92 -6.68
CA LYS A 585 10.35 -33.94 -5.61
C LYS A 585 9.25 -34.33 -4.62
N ILE A 586 8.09 -34.79 -5.10
CA ILE A 586 6.98 -35.26 -4.26
C ILE A 586 7.46 -36.45 -3.41
N ARG A 587 8.11 -37.43 -4.03
CA ARG A 587 8.67 -38.60 -3.33
C ARG A 587 9.69 -38.21 -2.27
N SER A 588 10.62 -37.30 -2.60
CA SER A 588 11.64 -36.83 -1.65
C SER A 588 11.03 -36.13 -0.41
N LYS A 589 9.90 -35.43 -0.56
CA LYS A 589 9.20 -34.80 0.57
C LYS A 589 8.51 -35.82 1.47
N ASN A 590 7.88 -36.83 0.88
CA ASN A 590 7.19 -37.88 1.63
C ASN A 590 8.17 -38.78 2.39
N CYS A 591 9.39 -38.97 1.88
CA CYS A 591 10.46 -39.66 2.63
C CYS A 591 10.97 -38.87 3.84
N ILE A 592 10.92 -37.53 3.81
CA ILE A 592 11.39 -36.68 4.92
C ILE A 592 10.35 -36.60 6.04
N SER A 593 9.05 -36.65 5.72
CA SER A 593 8.01 -36.60 6.77
C SER A 593 7.89 -37.89 7.58
N GLY A 594 8.43 -39.01 7.09
CA GLY A 594 8.47 -40.29 7.81
C GLY A 594 9.59 -40.41 8.86
N TYR A 595 10.55 -39.49 8.89
CA TYR A 595 11.71 -39.56 9.82
C TYR A 595 11.57 -38.69 11.07
N ILE A 596 10.47 -37.94 11.22
CA ILE A 596 10.23 -37.04 12.38
C ILE A 596 9.10 -37.57 13.29
N GLY A 597 8.42 -38.66 12.93
CA GLY A 597 7.36 -39.28 13.73
C GLY A 597 7.66 -40.74 14.04
N GLY A 598 8.66 -41.00 14.88
CA GLY A 598 8.84 -42.29 15.54
C GLY A 598 8.23 -42.24 16.93
N GLU A 599 7.31 -43.17 17.21
CA GLU A 599 6.56 -43.42 18.46
C GLU A 599 5.33 -42.52 18.71
N ILE A 600 4.17 -42.96 18.18
CA ILE A 600 3.00 -43.40 18.97
C ILE A 600 2.00 -44.11 18.03
N SER A 601 1.67 -45.35 18.42
CA SER A 601 0.50 -46.19 18.11
C SER A 601 0.27 -46.77 16.70
N GLU A 602 0.60 -48.05 16.59
CA GLU A 602 -0.32 -49.08 16.08
C GLU A 602 -1.72 -48.92 16.71
N LEU A 603 -2.73 -48.69 15.87
CA LEU A 603 -4.11 -49.19 16.01
C LEU A 603 -4.95 -48.60 14.87
N SER A 604 -5.79 -49.44 14.27
CA SER A 604 -6.75 -49.15 13.18
C SER A 604 -6.27 -49.50 11.77
N ARG A 605 -6.20 -50.81 11.50
CA ARG A 605 -6.35 -51.35 10.15
C ARG A 605 -7.36 -52.48 10.18
N GLU A 606 -8.64 -52.13 10.30
CA GLU A 606 -9.77 -53.01 9.99
C GLU A 606 -11.01 -52.15 9.68
N GLY A 607 -11.68 -52.46 8.56
CA GLY A 607 -13.05 -52.03 8.27
C GLY A 607 -13.19 -50.89 7.27
N LEU A 608 -13.48 -51.26 6.01
CA LEU A 608 -14.53 -50.72 5.12
C LEU A 608 -14.11 -50.74 3.64
N SER A 609 -14.17 -51.94 3.08
CA SER A 609 -14.44 -52.18 1.67
C SER A 609 -15.97 -52.21 1.43
N ASN A 610 -16.37 -51.70 0.27
CA ASN A 610 -17.66 -51.85 -0.42
C ASN A 610 -18.80 -50.93 0.02
N GLU A 611 -19.14 -49.97 -0.84
CA GLU A 611 -20.39 -49.94 -1.62
C GLU A 611 -20.57 -48.55 -2.25
N MET A 612 -20.53 -48.45 -3.58
CA MET A 612 -21.49 -47.61 -4.28
C MET A 612 -21.68 -48.11 -5.71
N ALA A 613 -22.88 -48.63 -5.93
CA ALA A 613 -23.33 -49.28 -7.13
C ALA A 613 -23.64 -48.28 -8.26
N SER A 614 -23.47 -48.82 -9.47
CA SER A 614 -23.86 -48.29 -10.76
C SER A 614 -25.37 -48.00 -10.88
N SER A 615 -25.71 -46.92 -11.61
CA SER A 615 -27.01 -46.76 -12.26
C SER A 615 -26.89 -47.03 -13.76
N THR A 616 -27.68 -48.00 -14.20
CA THR A 616 -27.80 -48.62 -15.52
C THR A 616 -28.53 -47.75 -16.56
N LEU A 617 -28.18 -47.94 -17.86
CA LEU A 617 -29.08 -48.22 -19.03
C LEU A 617 -28.47 -47.68 -20.35
N PRO A 618 -28.83 -48.23 -21.54
CA PRO A 618 -28.81 -49.64 -21.96
C PRO A 618 -28.08 -49.86 -23.30
N ALA A 619 -27.81 -51.14 -23.62
CA ALA A 619 -27.17 -51.60 -24.86
C ALA A 619 -28.15 -51.71 -26.05
N GLN A 620 -27.67 -51.37 -27.25
CA GLN A 620 -28.08 -51.80 -28.60
C GLN A 620 -26.85 -51.61 -29.51
N SER A 621 -26.52 -52.39 -30.53
CA SER A 621 -26.85 -53.73 -31.01
C SER A 621 -25.81 -54.02 -32.11
N THR A 622 -25.38 -55.27 -32.20
CA THR A 622 -24.71 -55.97 -33.31
C THR A 622 -24.71 -55.33 -34.71
N LEU A 623 -23.55 -55.38 -35.41
CA LEU A 623 -23.45 -55.95 -36.77
C LEU A 623 -21.99 -56.17 -37.22
N ASP A 624 -21.85 -57.26 -37.97
CA ASP A 624 -20.65 -57.99 -38.43
C ASP A 624 -19.68 -57.25 -39.36
N GLY A 625 -18.47 -57.81 -39.51
CA GLY A 625 -17.51 -57.35 -40.53
C GLY A 625 -16.16 -58.06 -40.63
N ASN A 626 -16.15 -59.40 -40.63
CA ASN A 626 -15.19 -60.36 -41.20
C ASN A 626 -13.82 -59.95 -41.83
N PHE A 627 -12.81 -60.77 -41.47
CA PHE A 627 -11.66 -61.34 -42.22
C PHE A 627 -10.67 -60.43 -42.97
N SER A 628 -9.39 -60.50 -42.58
CA SER A 628 -8.42 -61.46 -43.19
C SER A 628 -6.97 -61.10 -42.80
N SER A 629 -6.33 -61.97 -42.01
CA SER A 629 -4.88 -61.92 -41.76
C SER A 629 -4.13 -62.71 -42.82
N VAL A 630 -3.24 -62.05 -43.56
CA VAL A 630 -2.22 -62.74 -44.36
C VAL A 630 -0.90 -62.64 -43.61
N VAL A 631 -0.45 -63.81 -43.17
CA VAL A 631 0.89 -64.09 -42.64
C VAL A 631 1.85 -64.16 -43.82
N VAL A 632 2.96 -63.44 -43.77
CA VAL A 632 4.18 -63.77 -44.50
C VAL A 632 5.34 -63.69 -43.52
N ASP A 633 5.80 -64.87 -43.11
CA ASP A 633 7.11 -65.14 -42.55
C ASP A 633 8.21 -64.68 -43.51
N LEU A 634 9.32 -64.19 -42.97
CA LEU A 634 10.66 -64.51 -43.47
C LEU A 634 11.68 -64.21 -42.35
N THR A 635 12.18 -65.31 -41.77
CA THR A 635 13.39 -65.42 -40.97
C THR A 635 14.63 -65.19 -41.84
N GLY A 636 15.70 -64.64 -41.26
CA GLY A 636 16.98 -64.54 -41.97
C GLY A 636 18.06 -63.69 -41.31
N GLU A 637 18.83 -64.36 -40.45
CA GLU A 637 20.29 -64.20 -40.26
C GLU A 637 20.88 -63.04 -39.44
N ALA A 638 21.80 -63.48 -38.60
CA ALA A 638 22.62 -62.73 -37.67
C ALA A 638 24.01 -62.54 -38.29
N GLU A 639 24.56 -61.31 -38.23
CA GLU A 639 26.01 -61.09 -38.29
C GLU A 639 26.45 -59.95 -37.35
N SER A 640 27.35 -60.36 -36.44
CA SER A 640 28.51 -59.67 -35.88
C SER A 640 28.67 -58.14 -35.95
N SER A 641 28.66 -57.54 -34.76
CA SER A 641 29.71 -56.67 -34.21
C SER A 641 30.67 -55.92 -35.16
N SER A 642 30.57 -54.59 -35.18
CA SER A 642 31.75 -53.73 -35.01
C SER A 642 31.34 -52.40 -34.37
N SER A 643 32.01 -52.04 -33.28
CA SER A 643 31.78 -50.80 -32.54
C SER A 643 32.58 -49.67 -33.18
N ALA A 644 31.90 -48.66 -33.70
CA ALA A 644 32.53 -47.40 -34.09
C ALA A 644 32.02 -46.29 -33.17
N ASP A 645 32.94 -45.86 -32.32
CA ASP A 645 32.85 -44.79 -31.34
C ASP A 645 32.51 -43.45 -32.04
N LEU A 646 31.42 -42.82 -31.62
CA LEU A 646 31.02 -41.49 -32.09
C LEU A 646 30.53 -40.64 -30.92
N GLY A 647 31.46 -40.37 -30.00
CA GLY A 647 31.33 -39.37 -28.96
C GLY A 647 31.24 -37.95 -29.53
N ARG A 648 30.02 -37.50 -29.85
CA ARG A 648 29.74 -36.08 -30.16
C ARG A 648 28.89 -35.48 -29.04
N THR A 649 29.56 -35.09 -27.95
CA THR A 649 28.93 -34.25 -26.91
C THR A 649 28.77 -32.83 -27.46
N SER A 650 27.53 -32.39 -27.62
CA SER A 650 27.15 -31.02 -27.98
C SER A 650 27.73 -30.03 -26.96
N SER A 651 28.90 -29.46 -27.25
CA SER A 651 29.49 -28.40 -26.44
C SER A 651 28.65 -27.14 -26.60
N SER A 652 27.86 -26.83 -25.57
CA SER A 652 27.22 -25.53 -25.38
C SER A 652 28.30 -24.46 -25.41
N THR A 653 28.38 -23.70 -26.51
CA THR A 653 29.29 -22.56 -26.66
C THR A 653 28.80 -21.43 -25.77
N VAL A 654 29.24 -21.43 -24.51
CA VAL A 654 29.00 -20.33 -23.58
C VAL A 654 29.76 -19.12 -24.10
N ARG A 655 29.03 -18.09 -24.58
CA ARG A 655 29.64 -16.81 -25.01
C ARG A 655 30.43 -16.20 -23.86
N LEU A 656 31.75 -16.14 -24.03
CA LEU A 656 32.74 -15.80 -23.00
C LEU A 656 32.51 -14.43 -22.32
N GLY A 657 31.90 -13.47 -23.03
CA GLY A 657 31.70 -12.09 -22.55
C GLY A 657 30.68 -11.90 -21.42
N LYS A 658 30.00 -12.96 -20.94
CA LYS A 658 28.95 -12.85 -19.90
C LYS A 658 29.36 -13.34 -18.50
N VAL A 659 30.58 -13.86 -18.35
CA VAL A 659 31.09 -14.33 -17.05
C VAL A 659 31.70 -13.13 -16.31
N THR A 660 31.01 -12.64 -15.28
CA THR A 660 31.47 -11.50 -14.48
C THR A 660 31.91 -11.94 -13.10
N ASN A 661 33.11 -11.53 -12.67
CA ASN A 661 33.68 -11.83 -11.36
C ASN A 661 33.07 -11.00 -10.21
N THR A 662 31.75 -10.83 -10.18
CA THR A 662 31.06 -10.00 -9.17
C THR A 662 31.09 -10.63 -7.77
N TRP A 663 31.31 -11.94 -7.69
CA TRP A 663 31.27 -12.72 -6.45
C TRP A 663 32.65 -13.14 -5.95
N GLY A 664 33.72 -12.60 -6.55
CA GLY A 664 35.09 -13.12 -6.35
C GLY A 664 35.33 -14.47 -7.03
N LEU A 665 34.34 -14.99 -7.76
CA LEU A 665 34.41 -16.22 -8.55
C LEU A 665 33.71 -16.05 -9.90
N ASN A 666 34.28 -16.69 -10.92
CA ASN A 666 33.74 -16.77 -12.28
C ASN A 666 32.58 -17.77 -12.36
N LEU A 667 31.45 -17.43 -11.75
CA LEU A 667 30.28 -18.32 -11.73
C LEU A 667 29.70 -18.47 -13.15
N CYS A 668 29.21 -19.68 -13.46
CA CYS A 668 28.43 -19.93 -14.66
C CYS A 668 27.22 -18.96 -14.71
N PRO A 669 26.91 -18.33 -15.86
CA PRO A 669 25.84 -17.33 -15.96
C PRO A 669 24.48 -17.81 -15.45
N ASP A 670 24.12 -19.07 -15.70
CA ASP A 670 22.88 -19.68 -15.20
C ASP A 670 22.83 -19.70 -13.67
N ASP A 671 23.94 -20.09 -13.06
CA ASP A 671 24.06 -20.23 -11.62
C ASP A 671 24.06 -18.84 -10.93
N ARG A 672 24.72 -17.86 -11.56
CA ARG A 672 24.63 -16.43 -11.17
C ARG A 672 23.18 -15.92 -11.21
N ASN A 673 22.43 -16.25 -12.26
CA ASN A 673 21.04 -15.84 -12.39
C ASN A 673 20.16 -16.48 -11.31
N MET A 674 20.40 -17.74 -10.94
CA MET A 674 19.70 -18.37 -9.81
C MET A 674 19.95 -17.64 -8.49
N ILE A 675 21.19 -17.26 -8.21
CA ILE A 675 21.55 -16.46 -7.01
C ILE A 675 20.82 -15.12 -7.02
N LEU A 676 20.79 -14.41 -8.16
CA LEU A 676 20.10 -13.12 -8.29
C LEU A 676 18.58 -13.24 -8.14
N LEU A 677 17.97 -14.27 -8.72
CA LEU A 677 16.54 -14.53 -8.62
C LEU A 677 16.12 -14.83 -7.18
N ALA A 678 16.86 -15.70 -6.49
CA ALA A 678 16.62 -15.98 -5.08
C ALA A 678 16.70 -14.69 -4.26
N ARG A 679 17.76 -13.88 -4.45
CA ARG A 679 17.91 -12.59 -3.78
C ARG A 679 16.75 -11.62 -4.01
N ARG A 680 16.28 -11.48 -5.26
CA ARG A 680 15.14 -10.60 -5.58
C ARG A 680 13.86 -11.05 -4.87
N ARG A 681 13.57 -12.36 -4.87
CA ARG A 681 12.40 -12.90 -4.18
C ARG A 681 12.42 -12.53 -2.70
N PHE A 682 13.53 -12.79 -2.01
CA PHE A 682 13.64 -12.46 -0.59
C PHE A 682 13.56 -10.98 -0.27
N LEU A 683 14.16 -10.12 -1.09
CA LEU A 683 14.03 -8.66 -0.90
C LEU A 683 12.57 -8.21 -1.03
N SER A 684 11.80 -8.84 -1.92
CA SER A 684 10.35 -8.60 -2.03
C SER A 684 9.61 -9.04 -0.76
N ASP A 685 9.89 -10.24 -0.27
CA ASP A 685 9.25 -10.79 0.95
C ASP A 685 9.55 -9.91 2.18
N ILE A 686 10.81 -9.49 2.33
CA ILE A 686 11.27 -8.55 3.36
C ILE A 686 10.55 -7.21 3.22
N ARG A 687 10.46 -6.65 1.99
CA ARG A 687 9.83 -5.35 1.76
C ARG A 687 8.37 -5.36 2.22
N ILE A 688 7.62 -6.39 1.82
CA ILE A 688 6.20 -6.57 2.17
C ILE A 688 6.04 -6.67 3.69
N TYR A 689 6.85 -7.52 4.32
CA TYR A 689 6.78 -7.75 5.76
C TYR A 689 7.14 -6.49 6.57
N VAL A 690 8.26 -5.83 6.25
CA VAL A 690 8.70 -4.60 6.93
C VAL A 690 7.70 -3.47 6.73
N ARG A 691 7.11 -3.35 5.54
CA ARG A 691 6.05 -2.37 5.26
C ARG A 691 4.85 -2.59 6.19
N GLY A 692 4.42 -3.85 6.39
CA GLY A 692 3.36 -4.18 7.33
C GLY A 692 3.70 -3.82 8.78
N VAL A 693 4.93 -4.12 9.23
CA VAL A 693 5.40 -3.76 10.57
C VAL A 693 5.37 -2.24 10.77
N PHE A 694 5.90 -1.47 9.84
CA PHE A 694 5.91 -0.01 9.93
C PHE A 694 4.53 0.60 9.87
N PHE A 695 3.64 0.07 9.01
CA PHE A 695 2.25 0.50 8.95
C PHE A 695 1.55 0.29 10.31
N TYR A 696 1.69 -0.90 10.89
CA TYR A 696 1.13 -1.21 12.20
C TYR A 696 1.67 -0.29 13.30
N MET A 697 2.97 0.00 13.30
CA MET A 697 3.58 0.90 14.29
C MET A 697 3.07 2.34 14.16
N LEU A 698 2.90 2.85 12.93
CA LEU A 698 2.35 4.18 12.66
C LEU A 698 0.88 4.28 13.06
N GLU A 699 0.07 3.30 12.66
CA GLU A 699 -1.37 3.23 12.99
C GLU A 699 -1.60 3.20 14.51
N ARG A 700 -0.75 2.49 15.25
CA ARG A 700 -0.82 2.37 16.71
C ARG A 700 -0.12 3.51 17.46
N LYS A 701 0.40 4.53 16.76
CA LYS A 701 1.17 5.63 17.37
C LYS A 701 2.24 5.10 18.34
N HIS A 702 3.03 4.13 17.89
CA HIS A 702 3.93 3.39 18.76
C HIS A 702 4.94 4.31 19.48
N ILE A 703 5.05 4.20 20.80
CA ILE A 703 5.99 5.03 21.58
C ILE A 703 7.41 4.50 21.39
N LEU A 704 8.32 5.36 20.91
CA LEU A 704 9.74 5.08 20.74
C LEU A 704 10.46 5.09 22.10
N PRO A 705 11.68 4.51 22.19
CA PRO A 705 12.43 4.44 23.44
C PRO A 705 12.77 5.80 24.09
N ASP A 706 12.75 6.88 23.33
CA ASP A 706 12.91 8.26 23.81
C ASP A 706 11.58 8.90 24.25
N SER A 707 10.55 8.08 24.45
CA SER A 707 9.16 8.47 24.74
C SER A 707 8.48 9.28 23.63
N SER A 708 9.13 9.50 22.49
CA SER A 708 8.49 10.15 21.36
C SER A 708 7.49 9.20 20.72
N VAL A 709 6.28 9.69 20.45
CA VAL A 709 5.29 8.93 19.69
C VAL A 709 5.80 8.81 18.25
N LEU A 710 5.87 7.59 17.72
CA LEU A 710 6.19 7.33 16.32
C LEU A 710 5.13 8.01 15.45
N SER A 711 5.49 9.18 14.97
CA SER A 711 4.70 10.01 14.08
C SER A 711 5.19 9.84 12.64
N GLU A 712 4.66 10.64 11.74
CA GLU A 712 5.11 10.76 10.35
C GLU A 712 6.48 11.46 10.22
N SER A 713 7.45 10.98 10.99
CA SER A 713 8.78 11.55 11.10
C SER A 713 9.71 11.05 9.99
N PRO A 714 10.64 11.91 9.52
CA PRO A 714 11.58 11.56 8.47
C PRO A 714 12.53 10.45 8.91
N TRP A 715 12.93 9.62 7.93
CA TRP A 715 13.73 8.42 8.15
C TRP A 715 14.99 8.67 8.99
N ASN A 716 15.67 9.81 8.84
CA ASN A 716 16.87 10.12 9.61
C ASN A 716 16.61 10.20 11.13
N LEU A 717 15.42 10.65 11.56
CA LEU A 717 15.06 10.74 12.98
C LEU A 717 14.66 9.38 13.58
N VAL A 718 13.97 8.56 12.80
CA VAL A 718 13.41 7.29 13.29
C VAL A 718 14.30 6.08 12.98
N SER A 719 15.30 6.22 12.09
CA SER A 719 16.09 5.08 11.61
C SER A 719 16.89 4.38 12.69
N SER A 720 17.39 5.12 13.70
CA SER A 720 18.11 4.55 14.85
C SER A 720 17.25 3.55 15.61
N TYR A 721 15.93 3.75 15.66
CA TYR A 721 14.98 2.89 16.35
C TYR A 721 14.35 1.85 15.42
N LEU A 722 13.87 2.27 14.24
CA LEU A 722 13.14 1.42 13.30
C LEU A 722 14.04 0.40 12.61
N LEU A 723 15.32 0.74 12.34
CA LEU A 723 16.21 -0.18 11.65
C LEU A 723 16.51 -1.43 12.51
N PRO A 724 16.89 -1.32 13.80
CA PRO A 724 17.04 -2.50 14.67
C PRO A 724 15.75 -3.33 14.77
N ILE A 725 14.58 -2.69 14.90
CA ILE A 725 13.29 -3.37 14.99
C ILE A 725 13.01 -4.17 13.71
N ALA A 726 13.15 -3.54 12.55
CA ALA A 726 12.94 -4.17 11.25
C ALA A 726 13.94 -5.31 11.00
N LEU A 727 15.23 -5.11 11.31
CA LEU A 727 16.25 -6.15 11.19
C LEU A 727 15.95 -7.36 12.10
N LYS A 728 15.48 -7.11 13.32
CA LYS A 728 15.07 -8.16 14.26
C LYS A 728 13.84 -8.92 13.75
N SER A 729 12.87 -8.21 13.19
CA SER A 729 11.61 -8.80 12.72
C SER A 729 11.79 -9.66 11.46
N VAL A 730 12.72 -9.32 10.57
CA VAL A 730 13.01 -10.13 9.36
C VAL A 730 14.08 -11.20 9.54
N LYS A 731 14.57 -11.43 10.77
CA LYS A 731 15.68 -12.38 11.04
C LYS A 731 15.37 -13.80 10.53
N SER A 732 14.14 -14.27 10.67
CA SER A 732 13.71 -15.59 10.17
C SER A 732 13.76 -15.66 8.64
N ILE A 733 13.28 -14.63 7.94
CA ILE A 733 13.30 -14.54 6.47
C ILE A 733 14.75 -14.54 5.95
N ILE A 734 15.63 -13.79 6.60
CA ILE A 734 17.07 -13.75 6.27
C ILE A 734 17.72 -15.13 6.48
N ASN A 735 17.38 -15.85 7.54
CA ASN A 735 17.89 -17.20 7.78
C ASN A 735 17.42 -18.17 6.69
N CYS A 736 16.15 -18.11 6.28
CA CYS A 736 15.62 -18.87 5.15
C CYS A 736 16.39 -18.55 3.85
N GLN A 737 16.71 -17.28 3.63
CA GLN A 737 17.51 -16.86 2.49
C GLN A 737 18.92 -17.45 2.51
N TYR A 738 19.57 -17.50 3.67
CA TYR A 738 20.89 -18.12 3.76
C TYR A 738 20.84 -19.62 3.51
N MET A 739 19.80 -20.32 3.94
CA MET A 739 19.62 -21.75 3.65
C MET A 739 19.39 -22.01 2.15
N GLU A 740 18.57 -21.19 1.48
CA GLU A 740 18.34 -21.34 0.03
C GLU A 740 19.58 -20.98 -0.78
N LEU A 741 20.29 -19.90 -0.41
CA LEU A 741 21.58 -19.56 -1.02
C LEU A 741 22.58 -20.69 -0.85
N ASP A 742 22.66 -21.30 0.33
CA ASP A 742 23.57 -22.43 0.58
C ASP A 742 23.27 -23.63 -0.34
N CYS A 743 21.98 -23.92 -0.55
CA CYS A 743 21.50 -24.95 -1.48
C CYS A 743 21.75 -24.63 -2.97
N ILE A 744 21.69 -23.35 -3.34
CA ILE A 744 22.01 -22.89 -4.70
C ILE A 744 23.52 -23.02 -4.92
N LEU A 745 24.31 -22.50 -3.98
CA LEU A 745 25.76 -22.50 -4.06
C LEU A 745 26.34 -23.91 -4.11
N SER A 746 25.79 -24.88 -3.36
CA SER A 746 26.23 -26.28 -3.45
C SER A 746 26.07 -26.91 -4.85
N LYS A 747 25.29 -26.27 -5.73
CA LYS A 747 25.06 -26.70 -7.12
C LYS A 747 25.77 -25.79 -8.14
N CYS A 748 26.33 -24.66 -7.70
CA CYS A 748 26.98 -23.70 -8.57
C CYS A 748 28.29 -24.25 -9.17
N ARG A 749 28.53 -23.84 -10.42
CA ARG A 749 29.70 -24.16 -11.21
C ARG A 749 30.57 -22.91 -11.36
N VAL A 750 31.86 -23.09 -11.18
CA VAL A 750 32.91 -22.09 -11.43
C VAL A 750 33.51 -22.40 -12.80
N VAL A 751 33.61 -21.37 -13.64
CA VAL A 751 34.29 -21.39 -14.92
C VAL A 751 35.78 -21.19 -14.69
N VAL A 752 36.58 -22.18 -15.07
CA VAL A 752 38.04 -22.14 -15.07
C VAL A 752 38.49 -21.97 -16.51
N TYR A 753 39.19 -20.87 -16.77
CA TYR A 753 39.79 -20.60 -18.06
C TYR A 753 41.06 -21.45 -18.20
N ALA A 754 41.14 -22.26 -19.25
CA ALA A 754 42.40 -22.86 -19.68
C ALA A 754 43.15 -21.86 -20.58
N ASP A 755 44.48 -21.93 -20.59
CA ASP A 755 45.34 -21.01 -21.37
C ASP A 755 45.02 -21.01 -22.88
N SER A 756 44.41 -22.09 -23.39
CA SER A 756 43.80 -22.13 -24.71
C SER A 756 42.37 -21.56 -24.66
N GLN A 757 42.17 -20.35 -25.16
CA GLN A 757 40.92 -19.54 -25.13
C GLN A 757 39.65 -20.21 -25.71
N LEU A 758 39.71 -21.46 -26.17
CA LEU A 758 38.64 -22.14 -26.90
C LEU A 758 37.76 -23.05 -26.05
N PHE A 759 38.16 -23.40 -24.81
CA PHE A 759 37.41 -24.32 -23.96
C PHE A 759 37.25 -23.79 -22.53
N CYS A 760 35.99 -23.69 -22.08
CA CYS A 760 35.64 -23.38 -20.70
C CYS A 760 35.48 -24.67 -19.90
N ASN A 761 36.35 -24.89 -18.92
CA ASN A 761 36.18 -25.98 -17.97
C ASN A 761 35.26 -25.53 -16.83
N PHE A 762 34.27 -26.35 -16.48
CA PHE A 762 33.40 -26.11 -15.34
C PHE A 762 33.80 -27.04 -14.20
N ARG A 763 34.02 -26.49 -13.02
CA ARG A 763 34.13 -27.28 -11.77
C ARG A 763 33.06 -26.87 -10.79
N ARG A 764 32.76 -27.73 -9.82
CA ARG A 764 31.93 -27.34 -8.67
C ARG A 764 32.67 -26.32 -7.80
N ILE A 765 31.90 -25.46 -7.16
CA ILE A 765 32.42 -24.61 -6.10
C ILE A 765 32.92 -25.47 -4.93
N THR A 766 34.06 -25.11 -4.34
CA THR A 766 34.58 -25.73 -3.13
C THR A 766 33.88 -25.17 -1.88
N ASP A 767 33.94 -25.87 -0.75
CA ASP A 767 33.32 -25.38 0.50
C ASP A 767 33.95 -24.08 1.01
N TYR A 768 35.26 -23.90 0.79
CA TYR A 768 35.97 -22.66 1.11
C TYR A 768 35.44 -21.48 0.28
N GLU A 769 35.33 -21.66 -1.03
CA GLU A 769 34.76 -20.68 -1.95
C GLU A 769 33.29 -20.37 -1.65
N LYS A 770 32.51 -21.39 -1.32
CA LYS A 770 31.13 -21.27 -0.88
C LYS A 770 31.03 -20.38 0.36
N ASN A 771 31.91 -20.59 1.34
CA ASN A 771 31.95 -19.76 2.54
C ASN A 771 32.33 -18.30 2.22
N ASN A 772 33.28 -18.08 1.30
CA ASN A 772 33.62 -16.73 0.83
C ASN A 772 32.44 -16.04 0.15
N ILE A 773 31.72 -16.71 -0.76
CA ILE A 773 30.49 -16.15 -1.35
C ILE A 773 29.45 -15.87 -0.27
N ARG A 774 29.32 -16.72 0.76
CA ARG A 774 28.39 -16.50 1.88
C ARG A 774 28.71 -15.21 2.63
N ILE A 775 29.99 -14.93 2.89
CA ILE A 775 30.45 -13.68 3.53
C ILE A 775 30.15 -12.47 2.65
N ILE A 776 30.47 -12.53 1.35
CA ILE A 776 30.19 -11.47 0.38
C ILE A 776 28.68 -11.22 0.28
N SER A 777 27.88 -12.29 0.22
CA SER A 777 26.42 -12.23 0.17
C SER A 777 25.83 -11.58 1.42
N LYS A 778 26.34 -11.89 2.62
CA LYS A 778 25.94 -11.23 3.88
C LYS A 778 26.19 -9.73 3.83
N LYS A 779 27.36 -9.30 3.35
CA LYS A 779 27.73 -7.89 3.23
C LYS A 779 26.83 -7.15 2.23
N TYR A 780 26.60 -7.74 1.06
CA TYR A 780 25.70 -7.17 0.05
C TYR A 780 24.25 -7.10 0.53
N LEU A 781 23.74 -8.19 1.13
CA LEU A 781 22.39 -8.23 1.66
C LEU A 781 22.19 -7.19 2.75
N GLY A 782 23.15 -6.99 3.64
CA GLY A 782 23.07 -5.96 4.68
C GLY A 782 22.93 -4.54 4.14
N LYS A 783 23.55 -4.22 3.00
CA LYS A 783 23.39 -2.90 2.34
C LYS A 783 22.03 -2.78 1.66
N GLU A 784 21.63 -3.78 0.87
CA GLU A 784 20.33 -3.81 0.17
C GLU A 784 19.16 -3.82 1.16
N LEU A 785 19.30 -4.53 2.27
CA LEU A 785 18.28 -4.62 3.31
C LEU A 785 18.04 -3.26 3.98
N ARG A 786 19.10 -2.52 4.34
CA ARG A 786 18.94 -1.15 4.88
C ARG A 786 18.22 -0.23 3.90
N LYS A 787 18.57 -0.32 2.62
CA LYS A 787 17.90 0.44 1.55
C LYS A 787 16.43 0.03 1.43
N CYS A 788 16.15 -1.27 1.44
CA CYS A 788 14.80 -1.80 1.36
C CYS A 788 13.93 -1.38 2.56
N ILE A 789 14.46 -1.45 3.77
CA ILE A 789 13.77 -1.01 5.00
C ILE A 789 13.46 0.48 4.91
N ARG A 790 14.44 1.32 4.54
CA ARG A 790 14.22 2.75 4.33
C ARG A 790 13.11 3.01 3.29
N LEU A 791 13.14 2.30 2.16
CA LEU A 791 12.11 2.44 1.12
C LEU A 791 10.73 1.99 1.62
N SER A 792 10.65 0.93 2.43
CA SER A 792 9.39 0.50 3.06
C SER A 792 8.84 1.58 3.99
N TRP A 793 9.68 2.28 4.76
CA TRP A 793 9.23 3.39 5.60
C TRP A 793 8.62 4.53 4.77
N LEU A 794 9.34 4.95 3.72
CA LEU A 794 8.87 5.99 2.81
C LEU A 794 7.56 5.60 2.11
N ASP A 795 7.40 4.33 1.73
CA ASP A 795 6.15 3.80 1.19
C ASP A 795 4.99 3.91 2.20
N VAL A 796 5.22 3.54 3.48
CA VAL A 796 4.20 3.63 4.53
C VAL A 796 3.82 5.09 4.79
N LEU A 797 4.79 6.00 4.91
CA LEU A 797 4.52 7.42 5.08
C LEU A 797 3.77 8.01 3.89
N GLY A 798 4.18 7.68 2.66
CA GLY A 798 3.48 8.11 1.46
C GLY A 798 2.06 7.56 1.37
N SER A 799 1.77 6.40 1.97
CA SER A 799 0.42 5.87 2.11
C SER A 799 -0.39 6.57 3.20
N ALA A 800 0.19 6.81 4.39
CA ALA A 800 -0.46 7.52 5.49
C ALA A 800 -0.81 8.97 5.09
N ARG A 801 0.12 9.66 4.43
CA ARG A 801 -0.04 11.04 3.94
C ARG A 801 -1.00 11.20 2.78
N ARG A 802 -1.34 10.15 2.04
CA ARG A 802 -2.37 10.24 0.98
C ARG A 802 -3.79 10.27 1.54
N ASN A 803 -3.97 9.84 2.80
CA ASN A 803 -5.27 9.85 3.47
C ASN A 803 -5.57 11.18 4.18
N LEU A 804 -4.56 12.03 4.38
CA LEU A 804 -4.68 13.41 4.85
C LEU A 804 -4.34 14.32 3.66
N LYS A 805 -5.13 15.36 3.35
CA LYS A 805 -4.85 16.27 2.22
C LYS A 805 -3.62 17.18 2.45
N LEU A 806 -2.49 16.63 2.91
CA LEU A 806 -1.27 17.36 3.23
C LEU A 806 -0.11 16.85 2.36
N GLY A 807 0.21 17.62 1.32
CA GLY A 807 1.21 17.27 0.32
C GLY A 807 2.65 17.20 0.84
N THR A 808 3.41 16.28 0.25
CA THR A 808 4.82 16.44 -0.20
C THR A 808 5.93 16.88 0.76
N VAL A 809 5.76 16.87 2.08
CA VAL A 809 6.81 17.40 3.00
C VAL A 809 8.13 16.59 3.08
N GLU A 810 8.20 15.30 2.74
CA GLU A 810 9.45 14.50 2.98
C GLU A 810 10.42 14.29 1.82
N LEU A 811 10.03 14.54 0.57
CA LEU A 811 11.07 14.67 -0.46
C LEU A 811 11.96 15.90 -0.17
N LEU A 812 11.45 16.86 0.62
CA LEU A 812 12.05 18.15 0.90
C LEU A 812 13.14 18.14 1.97
N THR A 813 13.04 17.28 2.99
CA THR A 813 14.13 17.12 3.98
C THR A 813 15.37 16.44 3.39
N SER A 814 15.29 15.94 2.16
CA SER A 814 16.43 15.42 1.40
C SER A 814 17.10 16.44 0.50
N ILE A 815 16.59 17.68 0.42
CA ILE A 815 17.29 18.79 -0.23
C ILE A 815 18.59 19.00 0.54
N ARG A 816 19.67 18.46 -0.02
CA ARG A 816 21.02 18.84 0.39
C ARG A 816 21.18 20.29 -0.02
N LEU A 817 20.83 21.23 0.87
CA LEU A 817 21.12 22.65 0.73
C LEU A 817 22.64 22.93 0.60
N GLY A 818 23.46 21.89 0.72
CA GLY A 818 24.93 21.95 0.78
C GLY A 818 25.44 22.10 2.20
N LEU A 819 24.56 22.48 3.13
CA LEU A 819 24.88 22.79 4.52
C LEU A 819 23.88 22.16 5.48
N ASN A 820 24.37 21.85 6.68
CA ASN A 820 23.56 21.30 7.76
C ASN A 820 22.99 22.46 8.59
N ILE A 821 21.97 23.13 8.06
CA ILE A 821 21.31 24.25 8.75
C ILE A 821 20.45 23.70 9.90
N SER A 822 20.27 24.49 10.96
CA SER A 822 19.46 24.13 12.11
C SER A 822 18.04 23.71 11.69
N LYS A 823 17.45 22.80 12.47
CA LYS A 823 16.16 22.20 12.13
C LYS A 823 15.04 23.25 12.07
N SER A 824 15.05 24.23 12.97
CA SER A 824 14.06 25.31 12.97
C SER A 824 14.16 26.15 11.71
N ASP A 825 15.38 26.55 11.33
CA ASP A 825 15.59 27.40 10.15
C ASP A 825 15.21 26.66 8.86
N ASN A 826 15.48 25.36 8.78
CA ASN A 826 15.06 24.54 7.65
C ASN A 826 13.53 24.42 7.55
N VAL A 827 12.84 24.31 8.70
CA VAL A 827 11.37 24.32 8.74
C VAL A 827 10.82 25.67 8.29
N ASP A 828 11.43 26.78 8.72
CA ASP A 828 11.01 28.13 8.31
C ASP A 828 11.19 28.35 6.81
N ILE A 829 12.32 27.91 6.25
CA ILE A 829 12.55 27.91 4.80
C ILE A 829 11.44 27.10 4.12
N LEU A 830 11.15 25.88 4.54
CA LEU A 830 10.11 25.06 3.92
C LEU A 830 8.71 25.69 4.01
N ASN A 831 8.37 26.32 5.13
CA ASN A 831 7.08 26.98 5.34
C ASN A 831 6.91 28.18 4.40
N ILE A 832 7.94 29.02 4.27
CA ILE A 832 7.95 30.12 3.30
C ILE A 832 7.66 29.57 1.91
N ARG A 833 8.37 28.51 1.52
CA ARG A 833 8.28 27.95 0.17
C ARG A 833 6.94 27.34 -0.14
N ASN A 834 6.36 26.58 0.78
CA ASN A 834 5.01 26.05 0.61
C ASN A 834 3.97 27.17 0.44
N GLY A 835 4.12 28.27 1.20
CA GLY A 835 3.27 29.45 1.06
C GLY A 835 3.37 30.11 -0.32
N PHE A 836 4.58 30.19 -0.88
CA PHE A 836 4.81 30.75 -2.22
C PHE A 836 4.36 29.80 -3.33
N LEU A 837 4.62 28.49 -3.22
CA LEU A 837 4.22 27.48 -4.21
C LEU A 837 2.71 27.42 -4.43
N SER A 838 1.91 27.56 -3.36
CA SER A 838 0.45 27.64 -3.50
C SER A 838 0.04 28.82 -4.37
N LYS A 839 0.59 30.01 -4.10
CA LYS A 839 0.30 31.24 -4.85
C LYS A 839 0.79 31.16 -6.30
N ILE A 840 1.98 30.58 -6.51
CA ILE A 840 2.52 30.29 -7.85
C ILE A 840 1.56 29.37 -8.61
N GLY A 841 1.05 28.34 -7.94
CA GLY A 841 0.10 27.39 -8.53
C GLY A 841 -1.17 28.07 -9.00
N ASP A 842 -1.76 28.93 -8.17
CA ASP A 842 -2.97 29.69 -8.52
C ASP A 842 -2.74 30.59 -9.75
N ILE A 843 -1.65 31.36 -9.76
CA ILE A 843 -1.30 32.25 -10.89
C ILE A 843 -1.09 31.47 -12.19
N ILE A 844 -0.37 30.35 -12.13
CA ILE A 844 -0.11 29.52 -13.32
C ILE A 844 -1.41 28.86 -13.80
N TYR A 845 -2.26 28.39 -12.90
CA TYR A 845 -3.55 27.81 -13.24
C TYR A 845 -4.42 28.83 -13.98
N ASP A 846 -4.59 30.03 -13.42
CA ASP A 846 -5.39 31.09 -14.01
C ASP A 846 -4.83 31.48 -15.39
N LYS A 847 -3.50 31.60 -15.52
CA LYS A 847 -2.88 31.93 -16.79
C LYS A 847 -3.04 30.84 -17.84
N PHE A 848 -2.85 29.57 -17.47
CA PHE A 848 -3.02 28.45 -18.40
C PHE A 848 -4.49 28.28 -18.80
N TYR A 849 -5.41 28.54 -17.88
CA TYR A 849 -6.84 28.52 -18.13
C TYR A 849 -7.27 29.66 -19.08
N GLU A 850 -6.76 30.88 -18.87
CA GLU A 850 -6.94 32.02 -19.77
C GLU A 850 -6.45 31.65 -21.19
N ILE A 851 -5.24 31.11 -21.33
CA ILE A 851 -4.66 30.69 -22.62
C ILE A 851 -5.55 29.68 -23.35
N ILE A 852 -6.15 28.73 -22.62
CA ILE A 852 -7.05 27.72 -23.20
C ILE A 852 -8.37 28.34 -23.64
N ASN A 853 -8.93 29.24 -22.83
CA ASN A 853 -10.22 29.86 -23.09
C ASN A 853 -10.17 30.93 -24.18
N ASP A 854 -9.07 31.67 -24.28
CA ASP A 854 -9.01 32.84 -25.16
C ASP A 854 -8.92 32.52 -26.65
N ARG A 855 -8.68 31.26 -27.04
CA ARG A 855 -8.69 30.68 -28.42
C ARG A 855 -8.03 31.49 -29.57
N HIS A 856 -7.51 32.70 -29.35
CA HIS A 856 -7.30 33.70 -30.41
C HIS A 856 -5.96 34.46 -30.33
N THR A 857 -5.06 34.22 -29.37
CA THR A 857 -3.87 35.08 -29.18
C THR A 857 -2.50 34.44 -29.42
N LEU A 858 -2.37 33.11 -29.57
CA LEU A 858 -1.10 32.49 -29.98
C LEU A 858 -0.99 32.48 -31.52
N LYS A 859 -0.49 33.60 -32.06
CA LYS A 859 -0.53 33.97 -33.49
C LYS A 859 0.21 33.07 -34.50
N GLU A 860 0.77 31.92 -34.13
CA GLU A 860 1.60 31.11 -35.06
C GLU A 860 1.30 29.60 -35.14
N GLY A 861 0.23 29.09 -34.52
CA GLY A 861 -0.16 27.69 -34.74
C GLY A 861 -1.33 27.28 -33.86
N GLY A 862 -2.51 27.13 -34.46
CA GLY A 862 -3.75 26.85 -33.74
C GLY A 862 -3.65 25.62 -32.82
N PHE A 863 -3.85 25.83 -31.52
CA PHE A 863 -4.04 24.79 -30.51
C PHE A 863 -5.44 24.16 -30.64
N THR A 864 -5.71 23.46 -31.74
CA THR A 864 -7.03 22.84 -31.95
C THR A 864 -7.13 21.42 -31.38
N ASN A 865 -6.03 20.82 -30.91
CA ASN A 865 -6.04 19.51 -30.24
C ASN A 865 -5.33 19.60 -28.88
N ALA A 866 -5.91 18.97 -27.86
CA ALA A 866 -5.35 18.89 -26.50
C ALA A 866 -4.01 18.14 -26.50
N LYS A 867 -2.91 18.90 -26.62
CA LYS A 867 -1.53 18.40 -26.65
C LYS A 867 -1.01 18.07 -25.24
N GLY A 868 -0.19 17.04 -25.13
CA GLY A 868 0.47 16.68 -23.87
C GLY A 868 1.46 17.73 -23.40
N TRP A 869 1.79 17.74 -22.10
CA TRP A 869 2.72 18.71 -21.50
C TRP A 869 4.06 18.85 -22.26
N SER A 870 4.63 17.75 -22.75
CA SER A 870 5.90 17.75 -23.49
C SER A 870 5.89 18.66 -24.71
N GLU A 871 4.76 18.75 -25.42
CA GLU A 871 4.62 19.54 -26.65
C GLU A 871 4.41 21.04 -26.37
N VAL A 872 3.85 21.39 -25.21
CA VAL A 872 3.48 22.77 -24.86
C VAL A 872 4.43 23.42 -23.88
N SER A 873 5.24 22.63 -23.17
CA SER A 873 6.14 23.09 -22.12
C SER A 873 7.11 24.16 -22.60
N SER A 874 7.63 24.07 -23.83
CA SER A 874 8.55 25.06 -24.41
C SER A 874 7.91 26.45 -24.58
N ILE A 875 6.58 26.51 -24.72
CA ILE A 875 5.81 27.76 -24.88
C ILE A 875 5.28 28.23 -23.53
N LEU A 876 4.72 27.31 -22.74
CA LEU A 876 4.04 27.63 -21.48
C LEU A 876 5.01 27.92 -20.33
N LEU A 877 6.19 27.29 -20.29
CA LEU A 877 7.18 27.54 -19.23
C LEU A 877 7.73 28.97 -19.25
N PRO A 878 8.12 29.56 -20.40
CA PRO A 878 8.47 30.98 -20.46
C PRO A 878 7.37 31.91 -19.96
N ILE A 879 6.10 31.60 -20.26
CA ILE A 879 4.95 32.39 -19.81
C ILE A 879 4.80 32.26 -18.30
N ALA A 880 4.75 31.04 -17.77
CA ALA A 880 4.67 30.78 -16.33
C ALA A 880 5.80 31.50 -15.57
N ARG A 881 7.05 31.40 -16.04
CA ARG A 881 8.21 32.09 -15.45
C ARG A 881 8.06 33.62 -15.45
N LYS A 882 7.49 34.18 -16.52
CA LYS A 882 7.26 35.62 -16.62
C LYS A 882 6.22 36.08 -15.61
N GLU A 883 5.10 35.37 -15.49
CA GLU A 883 4.00 35.74 -14.59
C GLU A 883 4.40 35.66 -13.12
N ILE A 884 5.22 34.68 -12.73
CA ILE A 884 5.60 34.48 -11.33
C ILE A 884 6.91 35.17 -10.92
N LYS A 885 7.55 35.93 -11.82
CA LYS A 885 8.89 36.48 -11.60
C LYS A 885 9.00 37.27 -10.29
N SER A 886 8.05 38.19 -10.05
CA SER A 886 8.02 39.01 -8.82
C SER A 886 7.79 38.17 -7.56
N LEU A 887 7.05 37.08 -7.69
CA LEU A 887 6.71 36.17 -6.60
C LEU A 887 7.95 35.33 -6.19
N VAL A 888 8.72 34.85 -7.17
CA VAL A 888 10.00 34.16 -6.95
C VAL A 888 11.05 35.09 -6.35
N GLU A 889 11.13 36.35 -6.79
CA GLU A 889 12.03 37.36 -6.20
C GLU A 889 11.64 37.69 -4.74
N SER A 890 10.34 37.64 -4.43
CA SER A 890 9.86 37.82 -3.05
C SER A 890 10.19 36.61 -2.19
N GLU A 891 9.94 35.39 -2.67
CA GLU A 891 10.34 34.14 -2.00
C GLU A 891 11.83 34.15 -1.66
N HIS A 892 12.68 34.57 -2.61
CA HIS A 892 14.12 34.71 -2.41
C HIS A 892 14.47 35.63 -1.23
N ARG A 893 13.87 36.82 -1.15
CA ARG A 893 14.10 37.78 -0.06
C ARG A 893 13.69 37.23 1.31
N PHE A 894 12.56 36.52 1.40
CA PHE A 894 12.12 35.91 2.65
C PHE A 894 13.06 34.79 3.12
N ILE A 895 13.51 33.95 2.19
CA ILE A 895 14.47 32.88 2.47
C ILE A 895 15.82 33.47 2.90
N GLU A 896 16.32 34.49 2.21
CA GLU A 896 17.54 35.21 2.58
C GLU A 896 17.43 35.80 4.00
N GLY A 897 16.27 36.36 4.34
CA GLY A 897 15.97 36.85 5.69
C GLY A 897 16.06 35.76 6.77
N VAL A 898 15.58 34.54 6.48
CA VAL A 898 15.75 33.38 7.39
C VAL A 898 17.21 32.96 7.46
N LEU A 899 17.87 32.82 6.30
CA LEU A 899 19.27 32.40 6.22
C LEU A 899 20.21 33.37 6.96
N SER A 900 19.99 34.68 6.87
CA SER A 900 20.81 35.69 7.59
C SER A 900 20.87 35.49 9.12
N ARG A 901 19.85 34.83 9.68
CA ARG A 901 19.74 34.48 11.11
C ARG A 901 20.01 33.00 11.39
N ALA A 902 20.12 32.19 10.34
CA ALA A 902 20.20 30.75 10.46
C ALA A 902 21.54 30.30 11.04
N ARG A 903 21.51 29.15 11.72
CA ARG A 903 22.71 28.53 12.31
C ARG A 903 23.06 27.25 11.58
N VAL A 904 24.35 27.07 11.29
CA VAL A 904 24.92 25.84 10.71
C VAL A 904 25.38 24.95 11.87
N ILE A 905 24.87 23.72 11.90
CA ILE A 905 25.27 22.67 12.84
C ILE A 905 26.61 22.10 12.36
N VAL A 906 27.68 22.41 13.09
CA VAL A 906 29.03 21.91 12.81
C VAL A 906 29.21 20.51 13.42
N ASP A 907 28.73 20.32 14.64
CA ASP A 907 28.69 19.05 15.35
C ASP A 907 27.47 18.98 16.30
N TYR A 908 27.38 17.96 17.16
CA TYR A 908 26.23 17.74 18.04
C TYR A 908 26.13 18.71 19.23
N VAL A 909 27.16 19.50 19.49
CA VAL A 909 27.24 20.46 20.62
C VAL A 909 27.33 21.89 20.13
N ASN A 910 27.92 22.11 18.95
CA ASN A 910 28.30 23.42 18.45
C ASN A 910 27.53 23.76 17.16
N ASP A 911 26.86 24.91 17.22
CA ASP A 911 26.31 25.60 16.07
C ASP A 911 27.00 26.95 15.88
N ARG A 912 27.19 27.35 14.62
CA ARG A 912 27.73 28.66 14.27
C ARG A 912 26.78 29.42 13.36
N LYS A 913 26.93 30.73 13.29
CA LYS A 913 26.20 31.53 12.29
C LYS A 913 26.63 31.10 10.88
N ILE A 914 25.68 31.04 9.96
CA ILE A 914 25.96 30.83 8.54
C ILE A 914 26.76 32.04 7.99
N THR A 915 27.70 31.79 7.08
CA THR A 915 28.50 32.84 6.42
C THR A 915 27.81 33.34 5.14
N ASP A 916 28.12 34.54 4.66
CA ASP A 916 27.45 35.10 3.48
C ASP A 916 27.70 34.28 2.19
N ASP A 917 28.88 33.67 2.06
CA ASP A 917 29.19 32.72 0.98
C ASP A 917 28.31 31.47 1.05
N GLU A 918 28.07 30.98 2.26
CA GLU A 918 27.19 29.85 2.52
C GLU A 918 25.73 30.18 2.26
N ILE A 919 25.27 31.38 2.65
CA ILE A 919 23.94 31.90 2.31
C ILE A 919 23.77 31.94 0.79
N SER A 920 24.73 32.52 0.07
CA SER A 920 24.72 32.62 -1.39
C SER A 920 24.64 31.24 -2.06
N ALA A 921 25.42 30.26 -1.58
CA ALA A 921 25.40 28.89 -2.08
C ALA A 921 24.05 28.18 -1.81
N VAL A 922 23.47 28.39 -0.62
CA VAL A 922 22.15 27.85 -0.28
C VAL A 922 21.06 28.47 -1.14
N LEU A 923 21.09 29.79 -1.34
CA LEU A 923 20.13 30.51 -2.17
C LEU A 923 20.19 30.06 -3.63
N GLU A 924 21.38 29.83 -4.19
CA GLU A 924 21.55 29.31 -5.55
C GLU A 924 21.00 27.87 -5.68
N ASN A 925 21.23 27.02 -4.67
CA ASN A 925 20.66 25.67 -4.63
C ASN A 925 19.13 25.71 -4.55
N ILE A 926 18.57 26.61 -3.74
CA ILE A 926 17.13 26.84 -3.63
C ILE A 926 16.56 27.31 -4.97
N ARG A 927 17.23 28.24 -5.66
CA ARG A 927 16.80 28.75 -6.98
C ARG A 927 16.73 27.64 -8.04
N ARG A 928 17.75 26.78 -8.10
CA ARG A 928 17.75 25.62 -8.99
C ARG A 928 16.59 24.68 -8.69
N TRP A 929 16.28 24.51 -7.41
CA TRP A 929 15.20 23.64 -6.99
C TRP A 929 13.81 24.24 -7.26
N ILE A 930 13.61 25.55 -7.04
CA ILE A 930 12.39 26.30 -7.46
C ILE A 930 12.14 26.05 -8.96
N ASN A 931 13.17 26.10 -9.79
CA ASN A 931 13.03 25.86 -11.23
C ASN A 931 12.57 24.44 -11.57
N ILE A 932 13.07 23.42 -10.86
CA ILE A 932 12.64 22.02 -11.07
C ILE A 932 11.19 21.82 -10.64
N GLU A 933 10.84 22.36 -9.48
CA GLU A 933 9.50 22.23 -8.89
C GLU A 933 8.46 22.99 -9.70
N LEU A 934 8.80 24.19 -10.20
CA LEU A 934 7.97 24.96 -11.12
C LEU A 934 7.61 24.16 -12.39
N VAL A 935 8.57 23.44 -12.97
CA VAL A 935 8.32 22.61 -14.16
C VAL A 935 7.34 21.48 -13.84
N SER A 936 7.47 20.85 -12.67
CA SER A 936 6.54 19.82 -12.20
C SER A 936 5.15 20.38 -11.94
N LEU A 937 5.05 21.48 -11.20
CA LEU A 937 3.79 22.13 -10.84
C LEU A 937 3.03 22.59 -12.09
N ALA A 938 3.72 23.22 -13.04
CA ALA A 938 3.12 23.65 -14.30
C ALA A 938 2.63 22.46 -15.15
N SER A 939 3.37 21.35 -15.16
CA SER A 939 2.93 20.09 -15.79
C SER A 939 1.64 19.56 -15.16
N ASP A 940 1.59 19.52 -13.82
CA ASP A 940 0.45 18.98 -13.08
C ASP A 940 -0.80 19.85 -13.27
N ILE A 941 -0.64 21.17 -13.20
CA ILE A 941 -1.70 22.15 -13.49
C ILE A 941 -2.22 21.98 -14.91
N TRP A 942 -1.33 21.87 -15.90
CA TRP A 942 -1.73 21.66 -17.30
C TRP A 942 -2.54 20.38 -17.48
N ASN A 943 -2.06 19.25 -16.93
CA ASN A 943 -2.77 17.97 -17.01
C ASN A 943 -4.12 18.01 -16.29
N SER A 944 -4.21 18.77 -15.18
CA SER A 944 -5.46 19.01 -14.46
C SER A 944 -6.48 19.75 -15.32
N ILE A 945 -6.07 20.86 -15.96
CA ILE A 945 -6.95 21.64 -16.84
C ILE A 945 -7.40 20.80 -18.06
N LEU A 946 -6.49 20.01 -18.64
CA LEU A 946 -6.87 19.11 -19.74
C LEU A 946 -7.85 18.02 -19.32
N SER A 947 -7.74 17.54 -18.08
CA SER A 947 -8.63 16.52 -17.53
C SER A 947 -10.03 17.10 -17.26
N SER A 948 -10.10 18.34 -16.76
CA SER A 948 -11.37 19.02 -16.51
C SER A 948 -12.09 19.39 -17.82
N THR A 949 -11.35 19.74 -18.87
CA THR A 949 -11.92 20.12 -20.18
C THR A 949 -12.56 18.94 -20.94
N LYS A 950 -12.20 17.69 -20.61
CA LYS A 950 -12.74 16.49 -21.28
C LYS A 950 -14.11 16.03 -20.75
N GLY A 951 -14.57 16.56 -19.61
CA GLY A 951 -15.89 16.29 -19.05
C GLY A 951 -16.84 17.46 -19.32
N GLY A 952 -17.64 17.41 -20.38
CA GLY A 952 -18.54 18.50 -20.74
C GLY A 952 -19.62 18.77 -19.68
N SER A 953 -19.43 19.83 -18.88
CA SER A 953 -20.44 20.74 -18.28
C SER A 953 -19.78 21.52 -17.14
N PHE A 954 -19.57 22.84 -17.32
CA PHE A 954 -19.04 23.71 -16.25
C PHE A 954 -20.12 24.64 -15.72
N ASN A 955 -20.36 24.57 -14.41
CA ASN A 955 -21.05 25.58 -13.62
C ASN A 955 -19.99 26.50 -13.00
N THR A 956 -19.94 27.76 -13.44
CA THR A 956 -19.03 28.80 -12.93
C THR A 956 -19.70 29.53 -11.76
N ASN A 957 -19.16 29.42 -10.55
CA ASN A 957 -19.27 30.44 -9.49
C ASN A 957 -18.41 30.08 -8.26
N MET A 958 -17.23 30.73 -8.15
CA MET A 958 -16.42 31.02 -6.94
C MET A 958 -15.06 31.53 -7.47
N ARG A 959 -14.43 32.63 -7.04
CA ARG A 959 -14.64 33.62 -5.97
C ARG A 959 -13.64 34.77 -6.24
N ASN A 960 -13.99 36.01 -5.89
CA ASN A 960 -13.06 37.13 -5.71
C ASN A 960 -12.65 37.19 -4.22
N ASP A 961 -11.40 37.55 -3.92
CA ASP A 961 -11.07 38.67 -3.02
C ASP A 961 -9.55 38.83 -2.78
N GLY A 962 -9.07 40.08 -2.93
CA GLY A 962 -8.13 40.72 -2.00
C GLY A 962 -6.63 40.62 -2.24
N VAL A 963 -6.09 41.44 -3.15
CA VAL A 963 -4.64 41.78 -3.19
C VAL A 963 -4.38 42.99 -2.27
N VAL A 964 -3.44 42.85 -1.33
CA VAL A 964 -2.83 43.98 -0.61
C VAL A 964 -1.31 43.89 -0.75
N ASP A 965 -0.76 44.97 -1.27
CA ASP A 965 0.64 45.23 -1.57
C ASP A 965 1.40 45.79 -0.35
N LEU A 966 2.72 45.62 -0.33
CA LEU A 966 3.78 46.48 0.22
C LEU A 966 5.05 45.66 0.56
N CYS A 967 6.11 45.89 -0.22
CA CYS A 967 7.51 45.78 0.20
C CYS A 967 8.14 47.16 0.07
N ASN A 968 9.02 47.54 1.00
CA ASN A 968 10.25 48.31 0.76
C ASN A 968 11.06 48.35 2.07
N ASP A 969 12.31 47.91 2.03
CA ASP A 969 13.44 48.71 2.53
C ASP A 969 14.79 48.12 2.09
N ASP A 970 15.66 49.00 1.61
CA ASP A 970 17.05 48.78 1.17
C ASP A 970 18.03 49.01 2.33
N SER A 971 19.20 48.34 2.33
CA SER A 971 20.46 48.84 2.94
C SER A 971 21.69 47.99 2.57
N GLU A 972 22.80 48.68 2.34
CA GLU A 972 24.09 48.29 1.72
C GLU A 972 25.16 47.59 2.62
N LEU A 973 25.98 46.76 1.96
CA LEU A 973 27.45 46.54 1.94
C LEU A 973 28.33 46.48 3.22
N GLY A 974 29.22 45.46 3.24
CA GLY A 974 30.44 45.36 4.07
C GLY A 974 31.46 44.34 3.49
N LEU A 975 32.76 44.57 3.73
CA LEU A 975 33.94 44.18 2.92
C LEU A 975 34.47 42.72 3.05
N TYR A 976 35.20 42.33 2.00
CA TYR A 976 35.80 41.05 1.61
C TYR A 976 37.01 40.57 2.42
N ASP A 977 37.16 39.24 2.50
CA ASP A 977 38.46 38.55 2.48
C ASP A 977 38.57 37.78 1.14
N CYS A 978 39.41 38.28 0.23
CA CYS A 978 39.43 37.80 -1.15
C CYS A 978 40.14 36.44 -1.29
N ILE A 979 39.36 35.44 -1.70
CA ILE A 979 39.88 34.32 -2.50
C ILE A 979 40.38 34.91 -3.83
N PRO A 980 41.53 34.49 -4.39
CA PRO A 980 41.95 34.95 -5.70
C PRO A 980 40.87 34.64 -6.75
N ASP A 981 40.46 35.64 -7.52
CA ASP A 981 39.41 35.57 -8.57
C ASP A 981 39.62 34.45 -9.62
N GLU A 982 40.80 33.85 -9.61
CA GLU A 982 41.27 32.78 -10.49
C GLU A 982 40.75 31.39 -10.09
N PHE A 983 40.15 31.20 -8.90
CA PHE A 983 39.67 29.89 -8.45
C PHE A 983 38.14 29.81 -8.28
N VAL A 984 37.55 28.68 -8.67
CA VAL A 984 36.14 28.34 -8.58
C VAL A 984 35.95 27.22 -7.57
N LYS A 985 35.05 27.42 -6.59
CA LYS A 985 34.77 26.41 -5.57
C LYS A 985 33.95 25.24 -6.14
N PHE A 986 34.47 24.03 -5.99
CA PHE A 986 33.85 22.77 -6.38
C PHE A 986 33.85 21.79 -5.19
N GLY A 987 32.73 21.73 -4.47
CA GLY A 987 32.65 21.00 -3.20
C GLY A 987 33.55 21.64 -2.13
N ASN A 988 34.49 20.87 -1.59
CA ASN A 988 35.51 21.36 -0.65
C ASN A 988 36.81 21.83 -1.35
N LEU A 989 36.87 21.76 -2.68
CA LEU A 989 38.06 22.12 -3.46
C LEU A 989 37.86 23.48 -4.10
N TYR A 990 38.92 24.28 -4.20
CA TYR A 990 38.95 25.44 -5.08
C TYR A 990 39.77 25.07 -6.31
N ILE A 991 39.13 25.01 -7.46
CA ILE A 991 39.74 24.59 -8.73
C ILE A 991 40.00 25.84 -9.56
N ASP A 992 41.17 25.95 -10.15
CA ASP A 992 41.48 27.03 -11.07
C ASP A 992 40.42 27.16 -12.19
N LYS A 993 40.01 28.39 -12.48
CA LYS A 993 38.88 28.72 -13.36
C LYS A 993 39.12 28.30 -14.80
N ASP A 994 40.37 28.32 -15.26
CA ASP A 994 40.72 27.88 -16.60
C ASP A 994 40.65 26.35 -16.72
N HIS A 995 41.01 25.64 -15.66
CA HIS A 995 40.79 24.20 -15.57
C HIS A 995 39.29 23.83 -15.57
N VAL A 996 38.44 24.58 -14.85
CA VAL A 996 36.98 24.39 -14.88
C VAL A 996 36.43 24.62 -16.29
N ARG A 997 36.81 25.72 -16.95
CA ARG A 997 36.42 26.00 -18.35
C ARG A 997 36.85 24.88 -19.31
N ALA A 998 38.03 24.31 -19.10
CA ALA A 998 38.52 23.20 -19.91
C ALA A 998 37.73 21.89 -19.68
N VAL A 999 37.29 21.61 -18.44
CA VAL A 999 36.36 20.49 -18.18
C VAL A 999 35.01 20.73 -18.85
N GLU A 1000 34.45 21.94 -18.73
CA GLU A 1000 33.17 22.31 -19.37
C GLU A 1000 33.24 22.16 -20.90
N ALA A 1001 34.32 22.65 -21.52
CA ALA A 1001 34.53 22.51 -22.97
C ALA A 1001 34.60 21.03 -23.40
N ARG A 1002 35.25 20.17 -22.61
CA ARG A 1002 35.32 18.72 -22.89
C ARG A 1002 33.97 18.02 -22.68
N VAL A 1003 33.21 18.44 -21.67
CA VAL A 1003 31.84 17.94 -21.44
C VAL A 1003 30.96 18.28 -22.64
N GLU A 1004 30.95 19.54 -23.08
CA GLU A 1004 30.19 19.98 -24.26
C GLU A 1004 30.63 19.22 -25.52
N SER A 1005 31.93 19.01 -25.71
CA SER A 1005 32.44 18.18 -26.82
C SER A 1005 31.91 16.76 -26.78
N SER A 1006 31.90 16.11 -25.60
CA SER A 1006 31.36 14.75 -25.44
C SER A 1006 29.85 14.68 -25.71
N LEU A 1007 29.10 15.71 -25.30
CA LEU A 1007 27.67 15.80 -25.59
C LEU A 1007 27.41 16.02 -27.09
N GLY A 1008 28.27 16.79 -27.77
CA GLY A 1008 28.29 16.90 -29.22
C GLY A 1008 28.51 15.56 -29.91
N ASP A 1009 29.57 14.84 -29.54
CA ASP A 1009 29.88 13.51 -30.08
C ASP A 1009 28.72 12.52 -29.87
N ALA A 1010 28.06 12.57 -28.70
CA ALA A 1010 26.91 11.73 -28.40
C ALA A 1010 25.69 12.07 -29.28
N ARG A 1011 25.43 13.36 -29.54
CA ARG A 1011 24.38 13.79 -30.46
C ARG A 1011 24.68 13.32 -31.88
N ASP A 1012 25.90 13.52 -32.37
CA ASP A 1012 26.28 13.12 -33.73
C ASP A 1012 26.12 11.61 -33.94
N VAL A 1013 26.59 10.79 -32.99
CA VAL A 1013 26.45 9.33 -33.05
C VAL A 1013 24.98 8.90 -33.04
N VAL A 1014 24.14 9.55 -32.23
CA VAL A 1014 22.71 9.24 -32.17
C VAL A 1014 21.99 9.69 -33.46
N THR A 1015 22.36 10.84 -34.01
CA THR A 1015 21.83 11.35 -35.28
C THR A 1015 22.23 10.47 -36.46
N ASP A 1016 23.47 9.97 -36.49
CA ASP A 1016 23.92 9.01 -37.50
C ASP A 1016 23.14 7.70 -37.44
N LEU A 1017 22.84 7.20 -36.24
CA LEU A 1017 21.98 6.03 -36.07
C LEU A 1017 20.55 6.30 -36.56
N ILE A 1018 19.96 7.45 -36.22
CA ILE A 1018 18.65 7.88 -36.75
C ILE A 1018 18.65 7.91 -38.27
N ASN A 1019 19.66 8.52 -38.88
CA ASN A 1019 19.80 8.62 -40.33
C ASN A 1019 20.01 7.24 -40.97
N GLY A 1020 20.74 6.35 -40.32
CA GLY A 1020 20.87 4.94 -40.71
C GLY A 1020 19.52 4.24 -40.70
N MET A 1021 18.76 4.41 -39.62
CA MET A 1021 17.42 3.83 -39.46
C MET A 1021 16.40 4.35 -40.45
N HIS A 1022 16.50 5.61 -40.87
CA HIS A 1022 15.66 6.17 -41.94
C HIS A 1022 15.98 5.61 -43.33
N LYS A 1023 17.21 5.12 -43.57
CA LYS A 1023 17.62 4.54 -44.86
C LYS A 1023 17.28 3.06 -44.99
N SER A 1024 17.16 2.36 -43.88
CA SER A 1024 16.73 0.96 -43.80
C SER A 1024 15.20 0.87 -43.74
N ASP A 1025 14.63 -0.12 -44.41
CA ASP A 1025 13.18 -0.40 -44.45
C ASP A 1025 12.64 -0.95 -43.10
N TYR A 1026 12.84 -0.22 -41.99
CA TYR A 1026 12.35 -0.59 -40.66
C TYR A 1026 10.83 -0.36 -40.47
N LEU A 1027 10.10 0.03 -41.51
CA LEU A 1027 8.64 0.20 -41.46
C LEU A 1027 7.86 -1.09 -41.16
N VAL A 1028 8.53 -2.25 -41.25
CA VAL A 1028 7.97 -3.59 -40.98
C VAL A 1028 7.98 -3.95 -39.49
N LEU A 1029 8.81 -3.31 -38.66
CA LEU A 1029 8.87 -3.60 -37.23
C LEU A 1029 7.70 -2.95 -36.47
N ASP A 1030 7.19 -3.65 -35.46
CA ASP A 1030 6.22 -3.05 -34.54
C ASP A 1030 6.89 -1.95 -33.69
N PHE A 1031 6.08 -1.01 -33.17
CA PHE A 1031 6.61 0.13 -32.41
C PHE A 1031 7.39 -0.27 -31.15
N TYR A 1032 7.08 -1.45 -30.59
CA TYR A 1032 7.71 -1.92 -29.36
C TYR A 1032 9.10 -2.51 -29.62
N ASP A 1033 9.23 -3.32 -30.68
CA ASP A 1033 10.50 -3.87 -31.11
C ASP A 1033 11.44 -2.76 -31.60
N LEU A 1034 10.88 -1.76 -32.29
CA LEU A 1034 11.61 -0.56 -32.68
C LEU A 1034 12.10 0.24 -31.46
N ASP A 1035 11.28 0.41 -30.42
CA ASP A 1035 11.69 1.11 -29.18
C ASP A 1035 12.81 0.38 -28.42
N CYS A 1036 12.69 -0.95 -28.32
CA CYS A 1036 13.68 -1.78 -27.64
C CYS A 1036 15.02 -1.77 -28.38
N MET A 1037 14.99 -1.95 -29.70
CA MET A 1037 16.18 -1.92 -30.56
C MET A 1037 16.88 -0.55 -30.48
N MET A 1038 16.13 0.54 -30.62
CA MET A 1038 16.67 1.90 -30.48
C MET A 1038 17.21 2.16 -29.07
N GLY A 1039 16.55 1.63 -28.04
CA GLY A 1039 16.98 1.77 -26.65
C GLY A 1039 18.36 1.17 -26.42
N ASP A 1040 18.57 -0.03 -26.92
CA ASP A 1040 19.83 -0.75 -26.72
C ASP A 1040 20.95 -0.20 -27.63
N GLU A 1041 20.65 0.12 -28.89
CA GLU A 1041 21.65 0.69 -29.81
C GLU A 1041 22.09 2.09 -29.42
N PHE A 1042 21.14 2.99 -29.10
CA PHE A 1042 21.46 4.36 -28.72
C PHE A 1042 22.21 4.40 -27.38
N ARG A 1043 21.77 3.60 -26.40
CA ARG A 1043 22.44 3.53 -25.09
C ARG A 1043 23.82 2.90 -25.19
N SER A 1044 24.01 1.89 -26.05
CA SER A 1044 25.31 1.27 -26.31
C SER A 1044 26.27 2.27 -26.97
N ALA A 1045 25.81 2.98 -28.00
CA ALA A 1045 26.63 3.94 -28.73
C ALA A 1045 26.99 5.16 -27.87
N SER A 1046 26.01 5.72 -27.16
CA SER A 1046 26.19 6.79 -26.18
C SER A 1046 27.09 6.37 -25.01
N GLY A 1047 26.99 5.12 -24.55
CA GLY A 1047 27.86 4.56 -23.52
C GLY A 1047 29.33 4.46 -23.94
N ARG A 1048 29.62 4.21 -25.23
CA ARG A 1048 30.99 4.23 -25.77
C ARG A 1048 31.58 5.63 -25.76
N VAL A 1049 30.80 6.65 -26.15
CA VAL A 1049 31.22 8.06 -26.11
C VAL A 1049 31.51 8.47 -24.65
N LEU A 1050 30.60 8.14 -23.73
CA LEU A 1050 30.78 8.42 -22.31
C LEU A 1050 32.03 7.75 -21.74
N SER A 1051 32.27 6.46 -22.05
CA SER A 1051 33.46 5.75 -21.58
C SER A 1051 34.74 6.42 -22.07
N LYS A 1052 34.81 6.78 -23.37
CA LYS A 1052 35.98 7.45 -23.95
C LYS A 1052 36.22 8.81 -23.29
N PHE A 1053 35.17 9.60 -23.08
CA PHE A 1053 35.26 10.88 -22.38
C PHE A 1053 35.77 10.72 -20.94
N MET A 1054 35.30 9.71 -20.21
CA MET A 1054 35.77 9.48 -18.83
C MET A 1054 37.25 9.11 -18.75
N ASP A 1055 37.75 8.35 -19.72
CA ASP A 1055 39.18 8.00 -19.81
C ASP A 1055 40.03 9.24 -20.14
N GLU A 1056 39.57 10.08 -21.07
CA GLU A 1056 40.24 11.35 -21.41
C GLU A 1056 40.23 12.34 -20.23
N LEU A 1057 39.11 12.41 -19.50
CA LEU A 1057 38.96 13.27 -18.34
C LEU A 1057 39.83 12.78 -17.17
N ASP A 1058 39.91 11.47 -16.92
CA ASP A 1058 40.81 10.91 -15.90
C ASP A 1058 42.26 11.28 -16.21
N HIS A 1059 42.71 11.19 -17.46
CA HIS A 1059 44.05 11.63 -17.81
C HIS A 1059 44.23 13.13 -17.56
N PHE A 1060 43.30 13.96 -18.04
CA PHE A 1060 43.33 15.42 -17.91
C PHE A 1060 43.36 15.91 -16.46
N LEU A 1061 42.59 15.27 -15.57
CA LEU A 1061 42.53 15.65 -14.16
C LEU A 1061 43.82 15.32 -13.38
N SER A 1062 44.75 14.56 -13.95
CA SER A 1062 46.00 14.20 -13.24
C SER A 1062 46.93 15.39 -13.02
N ASP A 1063 46.76 16.46 -13.82
CA ASP A 1063 47.58 17.66 -13.78
C ASP A 1063 46.85 18.86 -13.10
N PHE A 1064 45.70 18.61 -12.47
CA PHE A 1064 44.86 19.67 -11.90
C PHE A 1064 45.45 20.27 -10.64
N PHE A 1065 45.49 21.60 -10.58
CA PHE A 1065 45.80 22.34 -9.38
C PHE A 1065 44.53 22.67 -8.59
N VAL A 1066 44.57 22.41 -7.29
CA VAL A 1066 43.54 22.73 -6.31
C VAL A 1066 44.14 23.60 -5.20
N TRP A 1067 43.33 24.51 -4.66
CA TRP A 1067 43.68 25.35 -3.53
C TRP A 1067 42.86 24.93 -2.31
N ASP A 1068 43.52 24.49 -1.23
CA ASP A 1068 42.87 24.20 0.05
C ASP A 1068 43.62 24.72 1.28
N ASP A 1069 44.94 24.97 1.17
CA ASP A 1069 45.78 25.80 2.06
C ASP A 1069 47.05 26.27 1.32
N GLY A 1070 46.92 26.45 -0.01
CA GLY A 1070 48.00 26.64 -0.97
C GLY A 1070 47.73 25.84 -2.24
N ILE A 1071 48.43 26.18 -3.33
CA ILE A 1071 48.26 25.50 -4.63
C ILE A 1071 48.96 24.14 -4.58
N ARG A 1072 48.20 23.05 -4.77
CA ARG A 1072 48.72 21.69 -4.88
C ARG A 1072 48.05 20.91 -5.99
N ILE A 1073 48.65 19.80 -6.43
CA ILE A 1073 48.01 18.90 -7.38
C ILE A 1073 46.85 18.16 -6.67
N ILE A 1074 45.76 17.93 -7.40
CA ILE A 1074 44.60 17.18 -6.92
C ILE A 1074 45.02 15.77 -6.50
N SER A 1075 44.54 15.31 -5.34
CA SER A 1075 44.83 13.94 -4.90
C SER A 1075 44.02 12.92 -5.68
N ASP A 1076 44.48 11.66 -5.74
CA ASP A 1076 43.74 10.57 -6.40
C ASP A 1076 42.31 10.38 -5.86
N GLU A 1077 42.10 10.63 -4.56
CA GLU A 1077 40.76 10.52 -3.95
C GLU A 1077 39.84 11.67 -4.37
N GLU A 1078 40.36 12.89 -4.40
CA GLU A 1078 39.64 14.07 -4.89
C GLU A 1078 39.32 13.94 -6.38
N LYS A 1079 40.29 13.47 -7.17
CA LYS A 1079 40.14 13.12 -8.58
C LYS A 1079 39.03 12.09 -8.79
N ARG A 1080 39.03 10.99 -8.03
CA ARG A 1080 37.96 9.97 -8.08
C ARG A 1080 36.58 10.56 -7.76
N ASN A 1081 36.51 11.46 -6.78
CA ASN A 1081 35.26 12.11 -6.39
C ASN A 1081 34.76 13.09 -7.46
N LEU A 1082 35.66 13.86 -8.07
CA LEU A 1082 35.39 14.74 -9.20
C LEU A 1082 34.91 13.95 -10.42
N LEU A 1083 35.61 12.87 -10.80
CA LEU A 1083 35.23 11.98 -11.90
C LEU A 1083 33.85 11.36 -11.68
N LYS A 1084 33.55 10.93 -10.46
CA LYS A 1084 32.23 10.37 -10.14
C LYS A 1084 31.13 11.40 -10.29
N TYR A 1085 31.38 12.65 -9.90
CA TYR A 1085 30.41 13.73 -10.08
C TYR A 1085 30.17 14.01 -11.57
N VAL A 1086 31.24 14.19 -12.34
CA VAL A 1086 31.15 14.46 -13.78
C VAL A 1086 30.50 13.28 -14.50
N TYR A 1087 30.81 12.03 -14.15
CA TYR A 1087 30.16 10.84 -14.69
C TYR A 1087 28.63 10.87 -14.52
N VAL A 1088 28.15 11.18 -13.31
CA VAL A 1088 26.71 11.22 -13.03
C VAL A 1088 26.02 12.30 -13.86
N TYR A 1089 26.65 13.48 -13.97
CA TYR A 1089 26.14 14.58 -14.76
C TYR A 1089 26.09 14.24 -16.25
N VAL A 1090 27.21 13.84 -16.85
CA VAL A 1090 27.33 13.56 -18.28
C VAL A 1090 26.49 12.33 -18.67
N SER A 1091 26.44 11.28 -17.83
CA SER A 1091 25.54 10.14 -18.05
C SER A 1091 24.08 10.55 -18.09
N GLY A 1092 23.64 11.48 -17.22
CA GLY A 1092 22.27 11.99 -17.23
C GLY A 1092 21.94 12.77 -18.50
N GLN A 1093 22.89 13.58 -19.00
CA GLN A 1093 22.75 14.31 -20.26
C GLN A 1093 22.72 13.37 -21.48
N HIS A 1094 23.55 12.33 -21.49
CA HIS A 1094 23.52 11.28 -22.50
C HIS A 1094 22.17 10.56 -22.55
N ASP A 1095 21.57 10.24 -21.40
CA ASP A 1095 20.24 9.63 -21.34
C ASP A 1095 19.14 10.58 -21.88
N GLN A 1096 19.27 11.89 -21.65
CA GLN A 1096 18.36 12.90 -22.21
C GLN A 1096 18.48 13.00 -23.73
N ILE A 1097 19.71 13.03 -24.27
CA ILE A 1097 19.97 13.03 -25.72
C ILE A 1097 19.32 11.80 -26.37
N VAL A 1098 19.55 10.61 -25.80
CA VAL A 1098 18.96 9.35 -26.29
C VAL A 1098 17.43 9.39 -26.25
N SER A 1099 16.85 9.94 -25.17
CA SER A 1099 15.39 10.02 -25.01
C SER A 1099 14.75 11.02 -25.98
N SER A 1100 15.37 12.19 -26.18
CA SER A 1100 14.91 13.19 -27.15
C SER A 1100 14.95 12.63 -28.56
N ALA A 1101 16.08 12.04 -28.95
CA ALA A 1101 16.29 11.45 -30.26
C ALA A 1101 15.27 10.34 -30.58
N LYS A 1102 14.94 9.50 -29.59
CA LYS A 1102 13.86 8.51 -29.72
C LYS A 1102 12.52 9.13 -30.03
N LEU A 1103 12.14 10.19 -29.30
CA LEU A 1103 10.87 10.88 -29.48
C LEU A 1103 10.79 11.53 -30.88
N ASP A 1104 11.86 12.17 -31.32
CA ASP A 1104 11.93 12.80 -32.64
C ASP A 1104 11.79 11.76 -33.75
N PHE A 1105 12.50 10.64 -33.63
CA PHE A 1105 12.39 9.54 -34.58
C PHE A 1105 10.97 8.94 -34.60
N PHE A 1106 10.36 8.68 -33.45
CA PHE A 1106 8.99 8.16 -33.40
C PHE A 1106 7.97 9.12 -34.01
N SER A 1107 8.14 10.43 -33.77
CA SER A 1107 7.30 11.46 -34.36
C SER A 1107 7.42 11.44 -35.89
N SER A 1108 8.65 11.37 -36.42
CA SER A 1108 8.89 11.25 -37.87
C SER A 1108 8.30 9.98 -38.48
N VAL A 1109 8.38 8.84 -37.77
CA VAL A 1109 7.78 7.57 -38.22
C VAL A 1109 6.26 7.63 -38.21
N LEU A 1110 5.66 8.28 -37.20
CA LEU A 1110 4.21 8.47 -37.11
C LEU A 1110 3.69 9.38 -38.22
N GLU A 1111 4.38 10.48 -38.51
CA GLU A 1111 4.04 11.37 -39.62
C GLU A 1111 4.09 10.64 -40.97
N LYS A 1112 5.15 9.86 -41.23
CA LYS A 1112 5.25 9.05 -42.46
C LYS A 1112 4.15 7.99 -42.55
N LYS A 1113 3.77 7.36 -41.44
CA LYS A 1113 2.66 6.39 -41.39
C LYS A 1113 1.27 7.02 -41.53
N HIS A 1114 1.13 8.31 -41.25
CA HIS A 1114 -0.14 9.04 -41.45
C HIS A 1114 -0.31 9.58 -42.87
N VAL A 1115 0.81 9.76 -43.60
CA VAL A 1115 0.82 10.26 -44.99
C VAL A 1115 0.73 9.11 -46.01
N CYS A 1116 1.15 7.89 -45.65
CA CYS A 1116 0.86 6.66 -46.39
C CYS A 1116 -0.51 6.10 -46.01
#